data_AF-A0A1F9N3P2-F1
#
_entry.id   AF-A0A1F9N3P2-F1
#
_cell.length_a   1.000
_cell.length_b   1.000
_cell.length_c   1.000
_cell.angle_alpha   90.00
_cell.angle_beta   90.00
_cell.angle_gamma   90.00
#
_symmetry.space_group_name_H-M   'P 1'
#
loop_
_entity.id
_entity.type
_entity.pdbx_description
1 polymer ?
#
loop_
_entity_poly.entity_id
_entity_poly.type
_entity_poly.pdbx_seq_one_letter_code
_entity_poly.pdbx_strand_id
1 'polypeptide(L)'
;MIGSIQIQGEASYGNPGETLSGLSKLNFIYGANGTGKTTISRIIANETAFPDCRLIWRGGIQLATLVYNRDFVEKNFDQSWELKGVFTLGEKNKDVLDEIQTAKTKLDLLKEEGIKLRSTLDGEDGKGGKKAELSELESAFEEKCWKLKLKYDEKFQGAFVGVRGKKLAFKSKLLSEEKNNVADLKRIDELEKKAATIFETTPQEELPISAINYEILSSLEFEPILKKKVIGKSDVDIATMIQKLGNSDWVKQGRTFYDMNENTCPFCQQKTQSFFSKSLSEYFDETYQKDVETIKTLLTDYKTNSERLQQILKAILDTPSKYLDINKLRAVKQLLDSKIHNNIRQIEKKRKEYAAKGEELKKLEKSTTSIQPTIDDINGLLKSFGFIGFSLSKSEKEGFYKILLIDGKDAKETLSEGEKSFITFLYFYYLLKGSESASGMTTDRIVVFDDPVSSLDSDILFIVSGLIKGLFDDVRKNKGNIKQIFVLTHNVYFHKEISFNQKRSDKALNEETFWTVRKCNQFSKFQKHEGNPIKTSYEMLWAEVRNADRSNLSIQNTLRRILENYFKILGNIDRDDICNYFEGKEKMICNSLYSWVNDGSHFAHDDLYVSIDDSGIDGYLEVFKQIFIKSGHKAHYKMMMGESFCESIEQIKAKQI
;
A
#
# COMPACT_ATOMS: atom_id res chain seq x y z
N MET A 1 -0.38 -0.22 9.80
CA MET A 1 0.91 -0.78 10.24
C MET A 1 0.66 -2.06 11.00
N ILE A 2 1.53 -3.05 10.87
CA ILE A 2 1.50 -4.27 11.66
C ILE A 2 1.97 -3.93 13.08
N GLY A 3 1.16 -4.25 14.09
CA GLY A 3 1.46 -4.06 15.51
C GLY A 3 2.13 -5.29 16.14
N SER A 4 1.72 -6.48 15.72
CA SER A 4 2.36 -7.74 16.11
C SER A 4 2.19 -8.83 15.05
N ILE A 5 3.12 -9.79 15.04
CA ILE A 5 3.13 -10.95 14.16
C ILE A 5 3.13 -12.20 15.03
N GLN A 6 2.13 -13.07 14.86
CA GLN A 6 2.03 -14.36 15.54
C GLN A 6 2.41 -15.46 14.55
N ILE A 7 3.37 -16.31 14.92
CA ILE A 7 3.87 -17.39 14.07
C ILE A 7 3.80 -18.70 14.84
N GLN A 8 3.11 -19.67 14.27
CA GLN A 8 2.89 -20.97 14.91
C GLN A 8 2.89 -22.07 13.86
N GLY A 9 3.52 -23.21 14.17
CA GLY A 9 3.48 -24.41 13.34
C GLY A 9 4.21 -24.33 11.99
N GLU A 10 4.91 -23.24 11.69
CA GLU A 10 5.51 -22.98 10.39
C GLU A 10 7.05 -23.04 10.43
N ALA A 11 7.66 -23.75 9.48
CA ALA A 11 9.10 -23.94 9.35
C ALA A 11 9.80 -24.33 10.68
N SER A 12 10.51 -23.37 11.30
CA SER A 12 11.25 -23.58 12.54
C SER A 12 10.53 -23.02 13.78
N TYR A 13 9.26 -22.60 13.68
CA TYR A 13 8.43 -22.13 14.79
C TYR A 13 7.51 -23.25 15.29
N GLY A 14 7.58 -23.53 16.60
CA GLY A 14 6.92 -24.67 17.22
C GLY A 14 5.50 -24.40 17.71
N ASN A 15 5.04 -25.30 18.57
CA ASN A 15 3.83 -25.18 19.38
C ASN A 15 4.24 -25.26 20.87
N PRO A 16 3.98 -24.23 21.70
CA PRO A 16 3.30 -22.97 21.37
C PRO A 16 4.10 -22.08 20.42
N GLY A 17 3.39 -21.27 19.63
CA GLY A 17 3.99 -20.33 18.69
C GLY A 17 4.70 -19.15 19.36
N GLU A 18 5.35 -18.32 18.54
CA GLU A 18 6.10 -17.15 18.98
C GLU A 18 5.44 -15.87 18.45
N THR A 19 5.61 -14.75 19.17
CA THR A 19 5.00 -13.47 18.79
C THR A 19 6.03 -12.34 18.80
N LEU A 20 6.17 -11.63 17.68
CA LEU A 20 6.81 -10.30 17.69
C LEU A 20 5.76 -9.26 18.04
N SER A 21 5.86 -8.64 19.21
CA SER A 21 4.90 -7.63 19.68
C SER A 21 5.53 -6.26 19.90
N GLY A 22 4.73 -5.20 19.71
CA GLY A 22 5.22 -3.83 19.88
C GLY A 22 6.16 -3.39 18.77
N LEU A 23 5.85 -3.75 17.52
CA LEU A 23 6.56 -3.34 16.31
C LEU A 23 6.33 -1.85 16.02
N SER A 24 7.36 -1.14 15.58
CA SER A 24 7.34 0.31 15.29
C SER A 24 7.40 0.58 13.79
N LYS A 25 7.71 1.82 13.37
CA LYS A 25 7.82 2.19 11.94
C LYS A 25 9.00 1.50 11.28
N LEU A 26 10.12 1.36 11.98
CA LEU A 26 11.33 0.68 11.52
C LEU A 26 11.60 -0.54 12.41
N ASN A 27 11.75 -1.73 11.85
CA ASN A 27 11.96 -2.95 12.63
C ASN A 27 13.16 -3.70 12.10
N PHE A 28 14.22 -3.78 12.92
CA PHE A 28 15.45 -4.47 12.59
C PHE A 28 15.45 -5.85 13.25
N ILE A 29 15.49 -6.90 12.44
CA ILE A 29 15.44 -8.29 12.89
C ILE A 29 16.73 -8.98 12.43
N TYR A 30 17.57 -9.37 13.39
CA TYR A 30 18.81 -10.07 13.11
C TYR A 30 18.69 -11.56 13.46
N GLY A 31 19.27 -12.44 12.66
CA GLY A 31 19.32 -13.87 13.00
C GLY A 31 20.24 -14.64 12.07
N ALA A 32 20.84 -15.71 12.58
CA ALA A 32 21.69 -16.58 11.77
C ALA A 32 20.91 -17.25 10.63
N ASN A 33 21.61 -17.88 9.70
CA ASN A 33 20.96 -18.64 8.63
C ASN A 33 20.18 -19.83 9.22
N GLY A 34 18.98 -20.08 8.69
CA GLY A 34 18.11 -21.17 9.16
C GLY A 34 17.36 -20.91 10.47
N THR A 35 17.33 -19.68 10.99
CA THR A 35 16.55 -19.33 12.21
C THR A 35 15.10 -18.92 11.93
N GLY A 36 14.60 -19.04 10.69
CA GLY A 36 13.21 -18.72 10.36
C GLY A 36 12.91 -17.26 10.01
N LYS A 37 13.93 -16.45 9.64
CA LYS A 37 13.72 -15.05 9.18
C LYS A 37 12.84 -14.98 7.93
N THR A 38 13.15 -15.78 6.91
CA THR A 38 12.39 -15.78 5.64
C THR A 38 10.94 -16.23 5.80
N THR A 39 10.64 -17.04 6.82
CA THR A 39 9.25 -17.33 7.18
C THR A 39 8.49 -16.07 7.58
N ILE A 40 9.11 -15.15 8.33
CA ILE A 40 8.51 -13.86 8.71
C ILE A 40 8.18 -13.04 7.45
N SER A 41 9.14 -12.95 6.50
CA SER A 41 8.94 -12.20 5.25
C SER A 41 7.81 -12.79 4.40
N ARG A 42 7.73 -14.12 4.31
CA ARG A 42 6.66 -14.85 3.60
C ARG A 42 5.28 -14.66 4.20
N ILE A 43 5.17 -14.70 5.54
CA ILE A 43 3.90 -14.44 6.23
C ILE A 43 3.43 -12.99 5.97
N ILE A 44 4.34 -12.02 5.98
CA ILE A 44 4.00 -10.63 5.65
C ILE A 44 3.59 -10.50 4.16
N ALA A 45 4.21 -11.26 3.26
CA ALA A 45 3.85 -11.26 1.85
C ALA A 45 2.46 -11.84 1.60
N ASN A 46 2.09 -12.94 2.28
CA ASN A 46 0.81 -13.61 2.10
C ASN A 46 0.36 -14.36 3.37
N GLU A 47 -0.33 -13.67 4.27
CA GLU A 47 -0.88 -14.25 5.50
C GLU A 47 -1.82 -15.43 5.22
N THR A 48 -2.62 -15.38 4.14
CA THR A 48 -3.61 -16.43 3.83
C THR A 48 -3.01 -17.79 3.50
N ALA A 49 -1.72 -17.84 3.15
CA ALA A 49 -0.99 -19.08 2.93
C ALA A 49 -0.57 -19.80 4.23
N PHE A 50 -0.71 -19.14 5.39
CA PHE A 50 -0.24 -19.63 6.69
C PHE A 50 -1.38 -19.61 7.73
N PRO A 51 -2.23 -20.66 7.80
CA PRO A 51 -3.47 -20.65 8.59
C PRO A 51 -3.29 -20.43 10.09
N ASP A 52 -2.17 -20.92 10.64
CA ASP A 52 -1.83 -20.83 12.07
C ASP A 52 -1.07 -19.54 12.42
N CYS A 53 -0.77 -18.70 11.43
CA CYS A 53 -0.08 -17.43 11.61
C CYS A 53 -1.05 -16.26 11.48
N ARG A 54 -0.80 -15.16 12.21
CA ARG A 54 -1.63 -13.94 12.11
C ARG A 54 -0.82 -12.66 12.12
N LEU A 55 -1.23 -11.72 11.28
CA LEU A 55 -0.78 -10.33 11.29
C LEU A 55 -1.80 -9.48 12.03
N ILE A 56 -1.41 -8.91 13.16
CA ILE A 56 -2.28 -8.05 13.95
C ILE A 56 -2.01 -6.60 13.55
N TRP A 57 -2.98 -6.00 12.85
CA TRP A 57 -2.90 -4.65 12.31
C TRP A 57 -3.33 -3.62 13.35
N ARG A 58 -2.54 -2.55 13.53
CA ARG A 58 -2.93 -1.42 14.37
C ARG A 58 -4.17 -0.74 13.77
N GLY A 59 -5.26 -0.68 14.53
CA GLY A 59 -6.53 -0.09 14.10
C GLY A 59 -7.34 -0.95 13.13
N GLY A 60 -6.98 -2.22 12.92
CA GLY A 60 -7.73 -3.15 12.05
C GLY A 60 -7.63 -2.88 10.54
N ILE A 61 -6.83 -1.90 10.11
CA ILE A 61 -6.66 -1.55 8.69
C ILE A 61 -5.47 -2.31 8.10
N GLN A 62 -5.77 -3.23 7.18
CA GLN A 62 -4.77 -3.93 6.37
C GLN A 62 -4.20 -2.99 5.30
N LEU A 63 -2.87 -2.93 5.20
CA LEU A 63 -2.17 -2.19 4.15
C LEU A 63 -1.59 -3.17 3.12
N ALA A 64 -1.31 -2.68 1.93
CA ALA A 64 -0.57 -3.46 0.93
C ALA A 64 0.82 -3.82 1.47
N THR A 65 1.32 -5.02 1.19
CA THR A 65 2.65 -5.47 1.58
C THR A 65 3.51 -5.66 0.33
N LEU A 66 4.77 -5.25 0.39
CA LEU A 66 5.76 -5.48 -0.65
C LEU A 66 7.02 -6.05 -0.02
N VAL A 67 7.41 -7.25 -0.46
CA VAL A 67 8.47 -8.04 0.18
C VAL A 67 9.56 -8.32 -0.83
N TYR A 68 10.77 -7.86 -0.51
CA TYR A 68 12.00 -8.27 -1.17
C TYR A 68 12.58 -9.45 -0.40
N ASN A 69 12.52 -10.64 -0.99
CA ASN A 69 13.11 -11.87 -0.47
C ASN A 69 13.57 -12.74 -1.65
N ARG A 70 14.09 -13.94 -1.35
CA ARG A 70 14.49 -14.90 -2.38
C ARG A 70 13.36 -15.25 -3.36
N ASP A 71 12.13 -15.41 -2.88
CA ASP A 71 10.97 -15.72 -3.73
C ASP A 71 10.68 -14.59 -4.74
N PHE A 72 10.92 -13.32 -4.35
CA PHE A 72 10.81 -12.17 -5.25
C PHE A 72 11.89 -12.19 -6.34
N VAL A 73 13.13 -12.54 -5.99
CA VAL A 73 14.23 -12.67 -6.95
C VAL A 73 13.92 -13.78 -7.96
N GLU A 74 13.59 -14.98 -7.48
CA GLU A 74 13.27 -16.15 -8.33
C GLU A 74 12.08 -15.86 -9.26
N LYS A 75 11.01 -15.26 -8.75
CA LYS A 75 9.83 -14.90 -9.56
C LYS A 75 10.15 -13.95 -10.71
N ASN A 76 11.08 -13.02 -10.53
CA ASN A 76 11.38 -11.98 -11.51
C ASN A 76 12.55 -12.34 -12.45
N PHE A 77 13.38 -13.34 -12.11
CA PHE A 77 14.53 -13.75 -12.93
C PHE A 77 14.45 -15.18 -13.49
N ASP A 78 13.85 -16.15 -12.79
CA ASP A 78 13.90 -17.56 -13.21
C ASP A 78 12.79 -17.95 -14.20
N GLN A 79 11.64 -17.25 -14.18
CA GLN A 79 10.48 -17.58 -15.05
C GLN A 79 10.50 -16.83 -16.39
N SER A 80 11.07 -15.63 -16.42
CA SER A 80 11.29 -14.85 -17.63
C SER A 80 12.45 -13.90 -17.38
N TRP A 81 13.43 -13.86 -18.27
CA TRP A 81 14.53 -12.88 -18.23
C TRP A 81 14.09 -11.45 -18.60
N GLU A 82 12.79 -11.21 -18.52
CA GLU A 82 12.13 -9.96 -18.79
C GLU A 82 11.50 -9.47 -17.49
N LEU A 83 12.00 -8.36 -16.96
CA LEU A 83 11.43 -7.74 -15.77
C LEU A 83 10.20 -6.94 -16.16
N LYS A 84 9.13 -6.97 -15.36
CA LYS A 84 7.96 -6.11 -15.61
C LYS A 84 8.36 -4.63 -15.46
N GLY A 85 7.79 -3.76 -16.28
CA GLY A 85 8.02 -2.32 -16.25
C GLY A 85 7.48 -1.67 -14.98
N VAL A 86 8.23 -0.73 -14.41
CA VAL A 86 7.77 0.16 -13.33
C VAL A 86 7.48 1.53 -13.92
N PHE A 87 6.23 1.98 -13.76
CA PHE A 87 5.79 3.29 -14.18
C PHE A 87 5.96 4.28 -13.03
N THR A 88 6.74 5.34 -13.20
CA THR A 88 6.96 6.37 -12.17
C THR A 88 6.12 7.61 -12.49
N LEU A 89 5.41 8.13 -11.50
CA LEU A 89 4.77 9.45 -11.58
C LEU A 89 5.81 10.52 -11.18
N GLY A 90 6.02 11.53 -12.02
CA GLY A 90 6.95 12.62 -11.73
C GLY A 90 6.61 13.40 -10.45
N GLU A 91 7.63 14.01 -9.81
CA GLU A 91 7.67 14.59 -8.46
C GLU A 91 6.65 15.71 -8.08
N LYS A 92 5.59 15.99 -8.85
CA LYS A 92 4.83 17.25 -8.74
C LYS A 92 3.60 17.30 -7.82
N ASN A 93 3.30 16.27 -7.02
CA ASN A 93 1.96 16.14 -6.40
C ASN A 93 1.95 15.97 -4.86
N LYS A 94 2.56 16.92 -4.13
CA LYS A 94 2.40 17.02 -2.67
C LYS A 94 0.98 17.44 -2.28
N ASP A 95 0.37 18.31 -3.06
CA ASP A 95 -0.98 18.86 -2.80
C ASP A 95 -2.07 17.77 -2.94
N VAL A 96 -1.87 16.83 -3.86
CA VAL A 96 -2.77 15.67 -4.06
C VAL A 96 -2.73 14.73 -2.85
N LEU A 97 -1.58 14.59 -2.17
CA LEU A 97 -1.47 13.77 -0.96
C LEU A 97 -2.24 14.40 0.22
N ASP A 98 -2.23 15.72 0.35
CA ASP A 98 -2.98 16.44 1.39
C ASP A 98 -4.50 16.42 1.13
N GLU A 99 -4.91 16.50 -0.14
CA GLU A 99 -6.32 16.33 -0.54
C GLU A 99 -6.84 14.91 -0.25
N ILE A 100 -6.03 13.88 -0.52
CA ILE A 100 -6.37 12.48 -0.21
C ILE A 100 -6.48 12.28 1.31
N GLN A 101 -5.59 12.87 2.10
CA GLN A 101 -5.66 12.77 3.56
C GLN A 101 -6.95 13.43 4.10
N THR A 102 -7.33 14.58 3.55
CA THR A 102 -8.57 15.28 3.91
C THR A 102 -9.81 14.48 3.51
N ALA A 103 -9.78 13.84 2.33
CA ALA A 103 -10.87 12.97 1.87
C ALA A 103 -11.00 11.71 2.74
N LYS A 104 -9.89 11.11 3.20
CA LYS A 104 -9.89 9.96 4.13
C LYS A 104 -10.52 10.32 5.48
N THR A 105 -10.17 11.47 6.07
CA THR A 105 -10.76 11.91 7.35
C THR A 105 -12.27 12.13 7.23
N LYS A 106 -12.74 12.70 6.12
CA LYS A 106 -14.19 12.84 5.87
C LYS A 106 -14.89 11.49 5.72
N LEU A 107 -14.24 10.53 5.08
CA LEU A 107 -14.78 9.19 4.86
C LEU A 107 -14.90 8.39 6.18
N ASP A 108 -13.98 8.59 7.12
CA ASP A 108 -14.04 7.96 8.44
C ASP A 108 -15.18 8.55 9.30
N LEU A 109 -15.38 9.88 9.27
CA LEU A 109 -16.51 10.53 9.94
C LEU A 109 -17.86 10.03 9.40
N LEU A 110 -17.99 9.90 8.08
CA LEU A 110 -19.21 9.37 7.45
C LEU A 110 -19.48 7.91 7.80
N LYS A 111 -18.43 7.09 8.01
CA LYS A 111 -18.59 5.71 8.46
C LYS A 111 -19.09 5.64 9.91
N GLU A 112 -18.56 6.46 10.81
CA GLU A 112 -19.04 6.54 12.20
C GLU A 112 -20.51 6.98 12.26
N GLU A 113 -20.88 7.98 11.46
CA GLU A 113 -22.27 8.43 11.35
C GLU A 113 -23.19 7.34 10.78
N GLY A 114 -22.71 6.60 9.77
CA GLY A 114 -23.42 5.45 9.20
C GLY A 114 -23.67 4.32 10.21
N ILE A 115 -22.75 4.08 11.14
CA ILE A 115 -22.91 3.10 12.23
C ILE A 115 -23.98 3.58 13.23
N LYS A 116 -23.96 4.86 13.61
CA LYS A 116 -24.93 5.45 14.56
C LYS A 116 -26.35 5.50 13.99
N LEU A 117 -26.50 5.81 12.70
CA LEU A 117 -27.80 5.80 12.03
C LEU A 117 -28.36 4.38 11.92
N ARG A 118 -27.49 3.38 11.66
CA ARG A 118 -27.89 1.98 11.57
C ARG A 118 -28.34 1.41 12.92
N SER A 119 -27.66 1.75 14.02
CA SER A 119 -28.10 1.36 15.37
C SER A 119 -29.43 2.01 15.77
N THR A 120 -29.68 3.24 15.34
CA THR A 120 -30.98 3.91 15.56
C THR A 120 -32.11 3.24 14.77
N LEU A 121 -31.82 2.77 13.55
CA LEU A 121 -32.79 2.16 12.67
C LEU A 121 -33.18 0.73 13.10
N ASP A 122 -32.17 -0.08 13.44
CA ASP A 122 -32.31 -1.54 13.67
C ASP A 122 -32.18 -1.96 15.16
N GLY A 123 -31.84 -1.03 16.07
CA GLY A 123 -31.51 -1.33 17.47
C GLY A 123 -30.10 -1.92 17.64
N GLU A 124 -29.55 -1.88 18.85
CA GLU A 124 -28.20 -2.42 19.13
C GLU A 124 -28.12 -3.95 18.97
N ASP A 125 -29.25 -4.64 19.08
CA ASP A 125 -29.42 -6.09 18.95
C ASP A 125 -29.96 -6.55 17.58
N GLY A 126 -30.17 -5.61 16.66
CA GLY A 126 -30.74 -5.86 15.32
C GLY A 126 -32.21 -6.30 15.33
N LYS A 127 -32.89 -6.25 16.48
CA LYS A 127 -34.29 -6.64 16.66
C LYS A 127 -35.16 -5.50 17.22
N GLY A 128 -34.57 -4.35 17.50
CA GLY A 128 -35.22 -3.16 18.06
C GLY A 128 -35.24 -1.95 17.11
N GLY A 129 -35.07 -0.76 17.68
CA GLY A 129 -34.99 0.51 16.95
C GLY A 129 -36.30 0.98 16.32
N LYS A 130 -36.21 1.96 15.42
CA LYS A 130 -37.39 2.57 14.78
C LYS A 130 -38.17 1.62 13.88
N LYS A 131 -37.54 0.57 13.33
CA LYS A 131 -38.27 -0.47 12.56
C LYS A 131 -39.17 -1.33 13.44
N ALA A 132 -38.74 -1.68 14.65
CA ALA A 132 -39.58 -2.43 15.59
C ALA A 132 -40.76 -1.59 16.08
N GLU A 133 -40.53 -0.31 16.46
CA GLU A 133 -41.60 0.62 16.84
C GLU A 133 -42.63 0.79 15.71
N LEU A 134 -42.18 0.93 14.47
CA LEU A 134 -43.06 1.03 13.31
C LEU A 134 -43.89 -0.24 13.13
N SER A 135 -43.27 -1.41 13.23
CA SER A 135 -43.96 -2.71 13.08
C SER A 135 -45.03 -2.93 14.15
N GLU A 136 -44.78 -2.52 15.40
CA GLU A 136 -45.76 -2.58 16.48
C GLU A 136 -46.95 -1.63 16.25
N LEU A 137 -46.67 -0.38 15.86
CA LEU A 137 -47.72 0.60 15.55
C LEU A 137 -48.55 0.17 14.34
N GLU A 138 -47.91 -0.40 13.31
CA GLU A 138 -48.59 -0.91 12.14
C GLU A 138 -49.50 -2.09 12.46
N SER A 139 -49.03 -3.03 13.30
CA SER A 139 -49.80 -4.19 13.75
C SER A 139 -51.00 -3.75 14.61
N ALA A 140 -50.81 -2.80 15.52
CA ALA A 140 -51.89 -2.25 16.33
C ALA A 140 -52.93 -1.50 15.49
N PHE A 141 -52.50 -0.77 14.46
CA PHE A 141 -53.39 -0.09 13.53
C PHE A 141 -54.16 -1.07 12.62
N GLU A 142 -53.48 -2.12 12.13
CA GLU A 142 -54.10 -3.19 11.35
C GLU A 142 -55.20 -3.89 12.15
N GLU A 143 -54.97 -4.19 13.43
CA GLU A 143 -55.97 -4.82 14.28
C GLU A 143 -57.18 -3.91 14.53
N LYS A 144 -56.98 -2.61 14.69
CA LYS A 144 -58.07 -1.63 14.81
C LYS A 144 -58.91 -1.56 13.53
N CYS A 145 -58.27 -1.51 12.36
CA CYS A 145 -58.95 -1.54 11.07
C CYS A 145 -59.76 -2.83 10.90
N TRP A 146 -59.19 -3.96 11.32
CA TRP A 146 -59.86 -5.25 11.21
C TRP A 146 -61.07 -5.38 12.14
N LYS A 147 -60.99 -4.88 13.38
CA LYS A 147 -62.16 -4.81 14.29
C LYS A 147 -63.31 -3.99 13.70
N LEU A 148 -63.00 -2.88 13.03
CA LEU A 148 -64.00 -2.08 12.31
C LEU A 148 -64.63 -2.85 11.15
N LYS A 149 -63.83 -3.58 10.37
CA LYS A 149 -64.33 -4.46 9.32
C LYS A 149 -65.32 -5.49 9.85
N LEU A 150 -64.94 -6.21 10.91
CA LEU A 150 -65.76 -7.28 11.49
C LEU A 150 -67.13 -6.78 11.94
N LYS A 151 -67.21 -5.54 12.45
CA LYS A 151 -68.46 -4.91 12.88
C LYS A 151 -69.49 -4.76 11.75
N TYR A 152 -69.05 -4.61 10.50
CA TYR A 152 -69.92 -4.33 9.35
C TYR A 152 -69.88 -5.43 8.27
N ASP A 153 -69.08 -6.49 8.46
CA ASP A 153 -68.84 -7.51 7.46
C ASP A 153 -70.12 -8.16 6.96
N GLU A 154 -70.99 -8.58 7.88
CA GLU A 154 -72.18 -9.36 7.57
C GLU A 154 -73.10 -8.70 6.54
N LYS A 155 -73.17 -7.37 6.55
CA LYS A 155 -74.11 -6.60 5.71
C LYS A 155 -73.48 -6.02 4.44
N PHE A 156 -72.15 -5.94 4.40
CA PHE A 156 -71.39 -5.34 3.28
C PHE A 156 -70.43 -6.33 2.63
N GLN A 157 -70.71 -7.63 2.77
CA GLN A 157 -69.88 -8.74 2.27
C GLN A 157 -69.47 -8.56 0.80
N GLY A 158 -70.41 -8.12 -0.05
CA GLY A 158 -70.18 -7.84 -1.47
C GLY A 158 -69.28 -6.63 -1.72
N ALA A 159 -69.35 -5.59 -0.88
CA ALA A 159 -68.50 -4.40 -0.99
C ALA A 159 -67.07 -4.64 -0.51
N PHE A 160 -66.84 -5.66 0.32
CA PHE A 160 -65.53 -6.02 0.83
C PHE A 160 -64.80 -7.08 -0.02
N VAL A 161 -65.39 -7.53 -1.13
CA VAL A 161 -64.78 -8.53 -2.04
C VAL A 161 -63.36 -8.10 -2.43
N GLY A 162 -62.43 -9.05 -2.45
CA GLY A 162 -61.00 -8.83 -2.69
C GLY A 162 -60.18 -8.49 -1.44
N VAL A 163 -60.77 -7.83 -0.43
CA VAL A 163 -60.08 -7.46 0.82
C VAL A 163 -60.65 -8.14 2.08
N ARG A 164 -61.81 -8.80 1.95
CA ARG A 164 -62.64 -9.33 3.05
C ARG A 164 -61.94 -10.29 4.01
N GLY A 165 -60.98 -11.09 3.54
CA GLY A 165 -60.28 -12.10 4.33
C GLY A 165 -58.84 -11.76 4.69
N LYS A 166 -58.35 -10.57 4.31
CA LYS A 166 -56.93 -10.19 4.44
C LYS A 166 -56.81 -8.89 5.21
N LYS A 167 -56.37 -8.97 6.48
CA LYS A 167 -56.24 -7.82 7.41
C LYS A 167 -55.46 -6.65 6.79
N LEU A 168 -54.25 -6.93 6.29
CA LEU A 168 -53.39 -5.95 5.63
C LEU A 168 -54.03 -5.31 4.39
N ALA A 169 -54.68 -6.10 3.54
CA ALA A 169 -55.33 -5.59 2.33
C ALA A 169 -56.50 -4.67 2.66
N PHE A 170 -57.24 -4.96 3.73
CA PHE A 170 -58.30 -4.09 4.23
C PHE A 170 -57.77 -2.78 4.81
N LYS A 171 -56.69 -2.82 5.61
CA LYS A 171 -55.98 -1.61 6.08
C LYS A 171 -55.59 -0.71 4.90
N SER A 172 -54.93 -1.27 3.89
CA SER A 172 -54.48 -0.51 2.71
C SER A 172 -55.64 0.11 1.93
N LYS A 173 -56.74 -0.63 1.75
CA LYS A 173 -57.95 -0.11 1.11
C LYS A 173 -58.58 1.02 1.92
N LEU A 174 -58.68 0.88 3.25
CA LEU A 174 -59.23 1.90 4.13
C LEU A 174 -58.44 3.23 4.05
N LEU A 175 -57.10 3.17 4.04
CA LEU A 175 -56.26 4.35 3.86
C LEU A 175 -56.39 4.97 2.46
N SER A 176 -56.58 4.15 1.43
CA SER A 176 -56.82 4.64 0.07
C SER A 176 -58.16 5.36 -0.04
N GLU A 177 -59.20 4.86 0.63
CA GLU A 177 -60.51 5.50 0.65
C GLU A 177 -60.48 6.79 1.47
N GLU A 178 -59.78 6.84 2.60
CA GLU A 178 -59.64 8.09 3.37
C GLU A 178 -59.07 9.25 2.54
N LYS A 179 -58.10 8.96 1.67
CA LYS A 179 -57.47 9.98 0.82
C LYS A 179 -58.27 10.36 -0.41
N ASN A 180 -58.98 9.40 -1.02
CA ASN A 180 -59.52 9.57 -2.38
C ASN A 180 -61.05 9.51 -2.45
N ASN A 181 -61.73 9.09 -1.38
CA ASN A 181 -63.18 8.94 -1.40
C ASN A 181 -63.85 10.30 -1.26
N VAL A 182 -64.53 10.73 -2.33
CA VAL A 182 -65.30 11.97 -2.40
C VAL A 182 -66.81 11.72 -2.31
N ALA A 183 -67.23 10.50 -2.00
CA ALA A 183 -68.64 10.15 -1.92
C ALA A 183 -69.33 10.81 -0.73
N ASP A 184 -70.57 11.25 -0.94
CA ASP A 184 -71.40 11.80 0.12
C ASP A 184 -71.55 10.82 1.28
N LEU A 185 -71.33 11.31 2.51
CA LEU A 185 -71.62 10.59 3.73
C LEU A 185 -73.14 10.33 3.83
N LYS A 186 -73.51 9.04 3.74
CA LYS A 186 -74.89 8.57 3.92
C LYS A 186 -75.04 7.82 5.23
N ARG A 187 -76.27 7.72 5.71
CA ARG A 187 -76.57 6.89 6.88
C ARG A 187 -76.40 5.41 6.55
N ILE A 188 -76.01 4.63 7.54
CA ILE A 188 -75.65 3.22 7.35
C ILE A 188 -76.81 2.37 6.83
N ASP A 189 -78.05 2.69 7.22
CA ASP A 189 -79.27 2.03 6.77
C ASP A 189 -79.56 2.21 5.28
N GLU A 190 -79.16 3.35 4.69
CA GLU A 190 -79.26 3.57 3.24
C GLU A 190 -78.21 2.79 2.46
N LEU A 191 -77.01 2.64 3.05
CA LEU A 191 -75.91 1.90 2.43
C LEU A 191 -76.20 0.40 2.40
N GLU A 192 -76.80 -0.16 3.46
CA GLU A 192 -77.20 -1.57 3.54
C GLU A 192 -78.20 -1.94 2.42
N LYS A 193 -79.19 -1.07 2.17
CA LYS A 193 -80.17 -1.27 1.07
C LYS A 193 -79.51 -1.27 -0.30
N LYS A 194 -78.58 -0.34 -0.55
CA LYS A 194 -77.84 -0.26 -1.83
C LYS A 194 -76.93 -1.46 -2.06
N ALA A 195 -76.29 -1.96 -1.00
CA ALA A 195 -75.42 -3.14 -1.09
C ALA A 195 -76.21 -4.37 -1.57
N ALA A 196 -77.43 -4.58 -1.07
CA ALA A 196 -78.29 -5.67 -1.53
C ALA A 196 -78.63 -5.58 -3.03
N THR A 197 -78.83 -4.38 -3.58
CA THR A 197 -79.19 -4.21 -5.00
C THR A 197 -78.01 -4.38 -5.97
N ILE A 198 -76.79 -3.98 -5.56
CA ILE A 198 -75.64 -3.90 -6.47
C ILE A 198 -74.88 -5.23 -6.57
N PHE A 199 -74.81 -6.02 -5.50
CA PHE A 199 -73.95 -7.21 -5.44
C PHE A 199 -74.65 -8.54 -5.78
N GLU A 200 -75.94 -8.52 -6.11
CA GLU A 200 -76.72 -9.73 -6.43
C GLU A 200 -76.76 -10.10 -7.92
N THR A 201 -76.35 -9.23 -8.85
CA THR A 201 -76.33 -9.55 -10.29
C THR A 201 -74.98 -9.21 -10.93
N THR A 202 -74.28 -10.24 -11.42
CA THR A 202 -72.89 -10.14 -11.91
C THR A 202 -72.84 -9.92 -13.44
N PRO A 203 -72.25 -8.82 -13.93
CA PRO A 203 -71.83 -8.68 -15.33
C PRO A 203 -70.45 -9.32 -15.59
N GLN A 204 -70.18 -9.71 -16.83
CA GLN A 204 -68.89 -10.31 -17.23
C GLN A 204 -67.72 -9.30 -17.20
N GLU A 205 -66.65 -9.68 -16.49
CA GLU A 205 -65.43 -8.89 -16.27
C GLU A 205 -64.48 -8.97 -17.48
N GLU A 206 -63.98 -7.81 -17.91
CA GLU A 206 -62.92 -7.69 -18.92
C GLU A 206 -61.57 -7.51 -18.22
N LEU A 207 -60.51 -8.12 -18.76
CA LEU A 207 -59.19 -8.07 -18.16
C LEU A 207 -58.63 -6.63 -18.19
N PRO A 208 -58.07 -6.13 -17.07
CA PRO A 208 -57.52 -4.78 -17.00
C PRO A 208 -56.25 -4.66 -17.85
N ILE A 209 -56.12 -3.55 -18.56
CA ILE A 209 -54.89 -3.22 -19.29
C ILE A 209 -53.82 -2.84 -18.28
N SER A 210 -52.65 -3.47 -18.36
CA SER A 210 -51.49 -3.13 -17.53
C SER A 210 -51.08 -1.67 -17.70
N ALA A 211 -50.89 -0.97 -16.57
CA ALA A 211 -50.43 0.42 -16.58
C ALA A 211 -49.03 0.53 -17.23
N ILE A 212 -48.89 1.50 -18.12
CA ILE A 212 -47.63 1.78 -18.80
C ILE A 212 -46.75 2.61 -17.85
N ASN A 213 -45.65 2.02 -17.36
CA ASN A 213 -44.65 2.74 -16.55
C ASN A 213 -43.57 3.33 -17.47
N TYR A 214 -43.41 4.65 -17.43
CA TYR A 214 -42.42 5.42 -18.18
C TYR A 214 -41.46 6.23 -17.29
N GLU A 215 -41.55 6.10 -15.96
CA GLU A 215 -40.81 6.94 -15.00
C GLU A 215 -39.30 6.82 -15.17
N ILE A 216 -38.81 5.59 -15.40
CA ILE A 216 -37.39 5.31 -15.61
C ILE A 216 -36.88 6.00 -16.89
N LEU A 217 -37.64 5.95 -17.98
CA LEU A 217 -37.30 6.66 -19.22
C LEU A 217 -37.28 8.17 -18.99
N SER A 218 -38.28 8.69 -18.29
CA SER A 218 -38.36 10.11 -17.97
C SER A 218 -37.17 10.55 -17.13
N SER A 219 -36.77 9.81 -16.10
CA SER A 219 -35.60 10.15 -15.28
C SER A 219 -34.31 10.19 -16.09
N LEU A 220 -34.14 9.25 -17.03
CA LEU A 220 -32.96 9.22 -17.91
C LEU A 220 -32.91 10.43 -18.87
N GLU A 221 -34.05 10.98 -19.29
CA GLU A 221 -34.11 12.19 -20.15
C GLU A 221 -33.74 13.48 -19.38
N PHE A 222 -33.81 13.45 -18.06
CA PHE A 222 -33.43 14.57 -17.18
C PHE A 222 -32.05 14.42 -16.54
N GLU A 223 -31.30 13.36 -16.88
CA GLU A 223 -29.96 13.14 -16.36
C GLU A 223 -29.04 14.36 -16.60
N PRO A 224 -28.44 14.94 -15.54
CA PRO A 224 -27.66 16.17 -15.65
C PRO A 224 -26.53 16.12 -16.68
N ILE A 225 -25.98 14.93 -16.92
CA ILE A 225 -24.89 14.68 -17.89
C ILE A 225 -25.28 15.05 -19.32
N LEU A 226 -26.57 15.02 -19.66
CA LEU A 226 -27.07 15.41 -20.99
C LEU A 226 -26.86 16.91 -21.25
N LYS A 227 -27.10 17.76 -20.25
CA LYS A 227 -26.89 19.22 -20.32
C LYS A 227 -25.45 19.64 -20.02
N LYS A 228 -24.74 18.85 -19.22
CA LYS A 228 -23.33 19.10 -18.87
C LYS A 228 -22.46 19.08 -20.14
N LYS A 229 -21.70 20.14 -20.36
CA LYS A 229 -20.53 20.10 -21.24
C LYS A 229 -19.46 19.30 -20.49
N VAL A 230 -18.93 18.24 -21.10
CA VAL A 230 -17.88 17.43 -20.49
C VAL A 230 -16.58 18.24 -20.59
N ILE A 231 -16.38 19.14 -19.64
CA ILE A 231 -15.23 20.02 -19.54
C ILE A 231 -14.29 19.51 -18.45
N GLY A 232 -13.05 19.95 -18.59
CA GLY A 232 -12.01 19.72 -17.63
C GLY A 232 -12.22 20.40 -16.27
N LYS A 233 -11.30 20.11 -15.34
CA LYS A 233 -11.20 20.70 -14.00
C LYS A 233 -11.22 22.25 -14.08
N SER A 234 -12.07 22.89 -13.29
CA SER A 234 -12.34 24.34 -13.35
C SER A 234 -11.40 25.21 -12.50
N ASP A 235 -10.58 24.58 -11.68
CA ASP A 235 -9.69 25.14 -10.65
C ASP A 235 -8.27 25.37 -11.15
N VAL A 236 -8.08 25.42 -12.47
CA VAL A 236 -6.77 25.60 -13.10
C VAL A 236 -6.69 26.97 -13.77
N ASP A 237 -5.54 27.64 -13.70
CA ASP A 237 -5.33 29.02 -14.22
C ASP A 237 -5.76 29.22 -15.69
N ILE A 238 -5.68 28.18 -16.51
CA ILE A 238 -6.10 28.23 -17.93
C ILE A 238 -7.61 28.01 -18.12
N ALA A 239 -8.30 27.46 -17.12
CA ALA A 239 -9.69 27.03 -17.20
C ALA A 239 -10.64 28.20 -17.49
N THR A 240 -10.44 29.35 -16.84
CA THR A 240 -11.30 30.54 -17.02
C THR A 240 -11.30 31.01 -18.48
N MET A 241 -10.12 31.07 -19.11
CA MET A 241 -10.01 31.50 -20.51
C MET A 241 -10.62 30.47 -21.46
N ILE A 242 -10.35 29.19 -21.23
CA ILE A 242 -10.83 28.09 -22.07
C ILE A 242 -12.35 27.97 -22.02
N GLN A 243 -12.93 28.13 -20.83
CA GLN A 243 -14.38 28.12 -20.64
C GLN A 243 -15.03 29.34 -21.28
N LYS A 244 -14.44 30.52 -21.14
CA LYS A 244 -14.93 31.76 -21.78
C LYS A 244 -14.95 31.65 -23.31
N LEU A 245 -13.94 31.03 -23.91
CA LEU A 245 -13.83 30.85 -25.36
C LEU A 245 -14.55 29.61 -25.89
N GLY A 246 -14.99 28.70 -25.01
CA GLY A 246 -15.62 27.44 -25.40
C GLY A 246 -14.72 26.53 -26.24
N ASN A 247 -13.40 26.70 -26.17
CA ASN A 247 -12.42 26.10 -27.06
C ASN A 247 -11.66 24.94 -26.41
N SER A 248 -12.25 24.26 -25.43
CA SER A 248 -11.64 23.14 -24.70
C SER A 248 -11.12 22.04 -25.63
N ASP A 249 -11.86 21.75 -26.70
CA ASP A 249 -11.47 20.77 -27.72
C ASP A 249 -10.23 21.20 -28.50
N TRP A 250 -10.16 22.49 -28.85
CA TRP A 250 -9.01 23.05 -29.57
C TRP A 250 -7.77 23.08 -28.68
N VAL A 251 -7.91 23.43 -27.39
CA VAL A 251 -6.79 23.38 -26.44
C VAL A 251 -6.32 21.94 -26.21
N LYS A 252 -7.25 20.97 -26.16
CA LYS A 252 -6.90 19.55 -26.07
C LYS A 252 -6.08 19.08 -27.28
N GLN A 253 -6.45 19.52 -28.49
CA GLN A 253 -5.66 19.25 -29.70
C GLN A 253 -4.33 19.99 -29.69
N GLY A 254 -4.30 21.26 -29.27
CA GLY A 254 -3.07 22.05 -29.17
C GLY A 254 -2.05 21.44 -28.21
N ARG A 255 -2.52 20.77 -27.15
CA ARG A 255 -1.67 20.07 -26.18
C ARG A 255 -0.77 19.02 -26.84
N THR A 256 -1.28 18.24 -27.79
CA THR A 256 -0.46 17.18 -28.42
C THR A 256 0.74 17.77 -29.16
N PHE A 257 0.53 18.87 -29.88
CA PHE A 257 1.61 19.60 -30.55
C PHE A 257 2.56 20.29 -29.57
N TYR A 258 2.05 20.74 -28.44
CA TYR A 258 2.84 21.37 -27.38
C TYR A 258 3.75 20.38 -26.65
N ASP A 259 3.25 19.17 -26.36
CA ASP A 259 4.03 18.11 -25.69
C ASP A 259 5.14 17.56 -26.61
N MET A 260 4.90 17.47 -27.93
CA MET A 260 5.91 17.08 -28.92
C MET A 260 7.01 18.13 -29.12
N ASN A 261 6.75 19.40 -28.79
CA ASN A 261 7.66 20.52 -29.02
C ASN A 261 8.42 20.93 -27.74
N GLU A 262 8.74 19.97 -26.87
CA GLU A 262 9.57 20.14 -25.67
C GLU A 262 9.14 21.32 -24.77
N ASN A 263 7.84 21.48 -24.52
CA ASN A 263 7.26 22.58 -23.74
C ASN A 263 7.45 23.99 -24.35
N THR A 264 7.60 24.07 -25.67
CA THR A 264 7.57 25.33 -26.41
C THR A 264 6.24 25.46 -27.11
N CYS A 265 5.58 26.62 -26.98
CA CYS A 265 4.26 26.83 -27.58
C CYS A 265 4.30 26.60 -29.10
N PRO A 266 3.51 25.66 -29.67
CA PRO A 266 3.59 25.33 -31.10
C PRO A 266 3.02 26.45 -31.98
N PHE A 267 2.33 27.44 -31.37
CA PHE A 267 1.72 28.55 -32.08
C PHE A 267 2.60 29.80 -32.03
N CYS A 268 2.93 30.30 -30.84
CA CYS A 268 3.74 31.51 -30.70
C CYS A 268 5.24 31.25 -30.57
N GLN A 269 5.66 29.99 -30.50
CA GLN A 269 7.06 29.54 -30.41
C GLN A 269 7.83 30.06 -29.18
N GLN A 270 7.11 30.63 -28.21
CA GLN A 270 7.70 31.07 -26.95
C GLN A 270 7.79 29.91 -25.97
N LYS A 271 8.85 29.93 -25.14
CA LYS A 271 8.94 29.05 -23.96
C LYS A 271 7.82 29.39 -22.99
N THR A 272 7.09 28.38 -22.58
CA THR A 272 6.03 28.51 -21.59
C THR A 272 6.58 28.30 -20.18
N GLN A 273 5.84 28.80 -19.19
CA GLN A 273 6.22 28.64 -17.80
C GLN A 273 6.12 27.17 -17.36
N SER A 274 6.98 26.74 -16.44
CA SER A 274 7.13 25.34 -16.02
C SER A 274 5.88 24.72 -15.38
N PHE A 275 4.91 25.54 -14.97
CA PHE A 275 3.61 25.10 -14.44
C PHE A 275 2.50 25.04 -15.50
N PHE A 276 2.67 25.65 -16.68
CA PHE A 276 1.66 25.67 -17.74
C PHE A 276 1.31 24.26 -18.25
N SER A 277 2.32 23.39 -18.41
CA SER A 277 2.12 21.97 -18.76
C SER A 277 1.35 21.20 -17.67
N LYS A 278 1.59 21.54 -16.39
CA LYS A 278 0.85 20.98 -15.25
C LYS A 278 -0.62 21.41 -15.32
N SER A 279 -0.87 22.70 -15.55
CA SER A 279 -2.23 23.24 -15.75
C SER A 279 -2.97 22.60 -16.93
N LEU A 280 -2.30 22.39 -18.07
CA LEU A 280 -2.88 21.70 -19.23
C LEU A 280 -3.23 20.23 -18.96
N SER A 281 -2.47 19.58 -18.07
CA SER A 281 -2.69 18.19 -17.70
C SER A 281 -3.81 18.04 -16.68
N GLU A 282 -3.82 18.89 -15.65
CA GLU A 282 -4.84 18.92 -14.60
C GLU A 282 -6.21 19.29 -15.12
N TYR A 283 -6.28 20.10 -16.19
CA TYR A 283 -7.57 20.41 -16.81
C TYR A 283 -8.28 19.12 -17.28
N PHE A 284 -7.63 18.07 -17.81
CA PHE A 284 -8.33 16.92 -18.41
C PHE A 284 -8.36 15.63 -17.56
N ASP A 285 -8.76 15.70 -16.28
CA ASP A 285 -8.60 14.64 -15.24
C ASP A 285 -9.71 13.54 -15.13
N GLU A 286 -9.72 12.79 -14.01
CA GLU A 286 -10.69 11.71 -13.64
C GLU A 286 -12.16 12.10 -13.83
N THR A 287 -12.50 13.38 -13.68
CA THR A 287 -13.88 13.89 -13.85
C THR A 287 -14.36 13.71 -15.28
N TYR A 288 -13.47 13.90 -16.26
CA TYR A 288 -13.76 13.68 -17.67
C TYR A 288 -14.01 12.20 -17.98
N GLN A 289 -13.21 11.29 -17.42
CA GLN A 289 -13.38 9.84 -17.61
C GLN A 289 -14.70 9.34 -16.99
N LYS A 290 -15.04 9.84 -15.80
CA LYS A 290 -16.29 9.52 -15.11
C LYS A 290 -17.52 9.99 -15.91
N ASP A 291 -17.45 11.19 -16.47
CA ASP A 291 -18.51 11.73 -17.33
C ASP A 291 -18.71 10.89 -18.59
N VAL A 292 -17.63 10.38 -19.20
CA VAL A 292 -17.70 9.49 -20.37
C VAL A 292 -18.36 8.16 -20.05
N GLU A 293 -18.01 7.52 -18.92
CA GLU A 293 -18.66 6.26 -18.52
C GLU A 293 -20.13 6.50 -18.16
N THR A 294 -20.45 7.63 -17.52
CA THR A 294 -21.84 8.01 -17.21
C THR A 294 -22.69 8.12 -18.49
N ILE A 295 -22.16 8.72 -19.57
CA ILE A 295 -22.85 8.79 -20.87
C ILE A 295 -23.07 7.40 -21.49
N LYS A 296 -22.13 6.47 -21.30
CA LYS A 296 -22.21 5.10 -21.81
C LYS A 296 -23.26 4.28 -21.07
N THR A 297 -23.31 4.38 -19.75
CA THR A 297 -24.35 3.76 -18.91
C THR A 297 -25.72 4.31 -19.29
N LEU A 298 -25.85 5.64 -19.37
CA LEU A 298 -27.08 6.31 -19.78
C LEU A 298 -27.60 5.81 -21.14
N LEU A 299 -26.73 5.66 -22.15
CA LEU A 299 -27.13 5.15 -23.45
C LEU A 299 -27.66 3.72 -23.38
N THR A 300 -27.03 2.87 -22.57
CA THR A 300 -27.43 1.47 -22.40
C THR A 300 -28.79 1.39 -21.74
N ASP A 301 -28.95 2.10 -20.62
CA ASP A 301 -30.18 2.13 -19.85
C ASP A 301 -31.33 2.73 -20.66
N TYR A 302 -31.08 3.79 -21.42
CA TYR A 302 -32.10 4.40 -22.28
C TYR A 302 -32.60 3.43 -23.35
N LYS A 303 -31.68 2.70 -24.02
CA LYS A 303 -32.05 1.68 -25.01
C LYS A 303 -32.90 0.57 -24.40
N THR A 304 -32.43 -0.05 -23.32
CA THR A 304 -33.12 -1.17 -22.66
C THR A 304 -34.52 -0.78 -22.17
N ASN A 305 -34.65 0.39 -21.54
CA ASN A 305 -35.94 0.84 -21.04
C ASN A 305 -36.88 1.26 -22.18
N SER A 306 -36.36 1.89 -23.24
CA SER A 306 -37.13 2.24 -24.43
C SER A 306 -37.69 1.01 -25.16
N GLU A 307 -36.89 -0.05 -25.32
CA GLU A 307 -37.32 -1.30 -25.93
C GLU A 307 -38.41 -2.00 -25.10
N ARG A 308 -38.25 -2.03 -23.78
CA ARG A 308 -39.26 -2.59 -22.86
C ARG A 308 -40.59 -1.85 -22.98
N LEU A 309 -40.57 -0.52 -23.02
CA LEU A 309 -41.77 0.29 -23.19
C LEU A 309 -42.44 0.01 -24.55
N GLN A 310 -41.65 -0.08 -25.62
CA GLN A 310 -42.14 -0.40 -26.97
C GLN A 310 -42.76 -1.80 -27.05
N GLN A 311 -42.22 -2.79 -26.34
CA GLN A 311 -42.76 -4.15 -26.25
C GLN A 311 -44.10 -4.18 -25.50
N ILE A 312 -44.23 -3.44 -24.40
CA ILE A 312 -45.51 -3.33 -23.65
C ILE A 312 -46.58 -2.72 -24.56
N LEU A 313 -46.26 -1.62 -25.25
CA LEU A 313 -47.19 -0.98 -26.18
C LEU A 313 -47.56 -1.88 -27.36
N LYS A 314 -46.62 -2.71 -27.85
CA LYS A 314 -46.89 -3.70 -28.88
C LYS A 314 -47.86 -4.77 -28.38
N ALA A 315 -47.65 -5.32 -27.18
CA ALA A 315 -48.54 -6.33 -26.60
C ALA A 315 -49.99 -5.82 -26.42
N ILE A 316 -50.16 -4.55 -26.02
CA ILE A 316 -51.49 -3.92 -25.89
C ILE A 316 -52.17 -3.75 -27.26
N LEU A 317 -51.39 -3.47 -28.31
CA LEU A 317 -51.91 -3.35 -29.68
C LEU A 317 -52.25 -4.72 -30.29
N ASP A 318 -51.54 -5.78 -29.89
CA ASP A 318 -51.77 -7.15 -30.35
C ASP A 318 -53.00 -7.78 -29.66
N THR A 319 -53.32 -7.37 -28.42
CA THR A 319 -54.50 -7.82 -27.66
C THR A 319 -55.33 -6.62 -27.15
N PRO A 320 -56.10 -5.96 -28.03
CA PRO A 320 -56.79 -4.73 -27.68
C PRO A 320 -58.04 -4.96 -26.84
N SER A 321 -58.25 -4.12 -25.83
CA SER A 321 -59.53 -4.04 -25.12
C SER A 321 -60.58 -3.34 -25.97
N LYS A 322 -61.85 -3.75 -25.85
CA LYS A 322 -62.99 -3.07 -26.48
C LYS A 322 -63.18 -1.60 -26.04
N TYR A 323 -62.55 -1.21 -24.94
CA TYR A 323 -62.61 0.15 -24.39
C TYR A 323 -61.43 1.04 -24.84
N LEU A 324 -60.53 0.53 -25.69
CA LEU A 324 -59.32 1.23 -26.11
C LEU A 324 -59.42 1.72 -27.56
N ASP A 325 -59.09 3.00 -27.78
CA ASP A 325 -58.91 3.54 -29.13
C ASP A 325 -57.54 3.11 -29.71
N ILE A 326 -57.57 2.01 -30.47
CA ILE A 326 -56.38 1.39 -31.06
C ILE A 326 -55.71 2.33 -32.07
N ASN A 327 -56.48 3.13 -32.81
CA ASN A 327 -55.94 4.01 -33.85
C ASN A 327 -55.16 5.17 -33.21
N LYS A 328 -55.72 5.76 -32.14
CA LYS A 328 -55.04 6.80 -31.37
C LYS A 328 -53.78 6.26 -30.69
N LEU A 329 -53.83 5.06 -30.10
CA LEU A 329 -52.66 4.44 -29.48
C LEU A 329 -51.55 4.15 -30.51
N ARG A 330 -51.91 3.65 -31.69
CA ARG A 330 -50.96 3.38 -32.79
C ARG A 330 -50.26 4.65 -33.26
N ALA A 331 -50.99 5.75 -33.42
CA ALA A 331 -50.42 7.05 -33.79
C ALA A 331 -49.46 7.60 -32.73
N VAL A 332 -49.83 7.54 -31.44
CA VAL A 332 -48.97 7.99 -30.33
C VAL A 332 -47.72 7.11 -30.21
N LYS A 333 -47.83 5.80 -30.39
CA LYS A 333 -46.68 4.88 -30.40
C LYS A 333 -45.68 5.23 -31.51
N GLN A 334 -46.14 5.52 -32.73
CA GLN A 334 -45.24 5.92 -33.83
C GLN A 334 -44.47 7.21 -33.53
N LEU A 335 -45.12 8.19 -32.89
CA LEU A 335 -44.47 9.42 -32.44
C LEU A 335 -43.41 9.13 -31.36
N LEU A 336 -43.73 8.27 -30.39
CA LEU A 336 -42.81 7.84 -29.35
C LEU A 336 -41.58 7.13 -29.94
N ASP A 337 -41.78 6.18 -30.86
CA ASP A 337 -40.70 5.44 -31.53
C ASP A 337 -39.74 6.39 -32.26
N SER A 338 -40.28 7.41 -32.93
CA SER A 338 -39.50 8.43 -33.63
C SER A 338 -38.68 9.29 -32.66
N LYS A 339 -39.24 9.63 -31.49
CA LYS A 339 -38.55 10.40 -30.44
C LYS A 339 -37.43 9.58 -29.80
N ILE A 340 -37.69 8.33 -29.44
CA ILE A 340 -36.69 7.39 -28.92
C ILE A 340 -35.51 7.26 -29.89
N HIS A 341 -35.79 7.06 -31.18
CA HIS A 341 -34.75 6.93 -32.19
C HIS A 341 -33.86 8.19 -32.29
N ASN A 342 -34.47 9.38 -32.24
CA ASN A 342 -33.73 10.64 -32.24
C ASN A 342 -32.88 10.81 -30.96
N ASN A 343 -33.45 10.53 -29.79
CA ASN A 343 -32.74 10.63 -28.52
C ASN A 343 -31.54 9.68 -28.47
N ILE A 344 -31.71 8.42 -28.88
CA ILE A 344 -30.60 7.46 -29.02
C ILE A 344 -29.51 8.03 -29.94
N ARG A 345 -29.88 8.59 -31.10
CA ARG A 345 -28.92 9.17 -32.05
C ARG A 345 -28.13 10.34 -31.43
N GLN A 346 -28.78 11.21 -30.65
CA GLN A 346 -28.11 12.34 -30.00
C GLN A 346 -27.18 11.90 -28.87
N ILE A 347 -27.61 10.94 -28.05
CA ILE A 347 -26.76 10.37 -26.99
C ILE A 347 -25.58 9.61 -27.61
N GLU A 348 -25.78 8.88 -28.71
CA GLU A 348 -24.70 8.21 -29.45
C GLU A 348 -23.73 9.19 -30.10
N LYS A 349 -24.22 10.30 -30.65
CA LYS A 349 -23.37 11.37 -31.20
C LYS A 349 -22.48 11.93 -30.10
N LYS A 350 -23.07 12.29 -28.95
CA LYS A 350 -22.35 12.74 -27.77
C LYS A 350 -21.31 11.70 -27.33
N ARG A 351 -21.68 10.41 -27.25
CA ARG A 351 -20.75 9.33 -26.91
C ARG A 351 -19.58 9.20 -27.91
N LYS A 352 -19.85 9.21 -29.22
CA LYS A 352 -18.84 9.04 -30.26
C LYS A 352 -17.83 10.18 -30.29
N GLU A 353 -18.29 11.41 -30.09
CA GLU A 353 -17.42 12.60 -29.99
C GLU A 353 -16.40 12.48 -28.84
N TYR A 354 -16.76 11.85 -27.73
CA TYR A 354 -15.85 11.66 -26.58
C TYR A 354 -15.07 10.32 -26.60
N ALA A 355 -15.61 9.26 -27.19
CA ALA A 355 -14.97 7.94 -27.29
C ALA A 355 -13.81 7.92 -28.30
N ALA A 356 -13.95 8.54 -29.47
CA ALA A 356 -12.88 8.65 -30.47
C ALA A 356 -11.65 9.39 -29.93
N LYS A 357 -11.86 10.39 -29.07
CA LYS A 357 -10.79 11.14 -28.37
C LYS A 357 -10.24 10.43 -27.12
N GLY A 358 -10.89 9.38 -26.63
CA GLY A 358 -10.46 8.57 -25.48
C GLY A 358 -9.57 7.38 -25.88
N GLU A 359 -9.78 6.79 -27.05
CA GLU A 359 -8.88 5.76 -27.59
C GLU A 359 -7.54 6.33 -28.08
N GLU A 360 -7.56 7.55 -28.64
CA GLU A 360 -6.35 8.32 -28.95
C GLU A 360 -5.57 8.65 -27.67
N LEU A 361 -6.29 8.96 -26.58
CA LEU A 361 -5.72 9.16 -25.24
C LEU A 361 -5.14 7.87 -24.66
N LYS A 362 -5.79 6.70 -24.78
CA LYS A 362 -5.20 5.43 -24.32
C LYS A 362 -3.95 5.01 -25.09
N LYS A 363 -3.88 5.35 -26.39
CA LYS A 363 -2.65 5.17 -27.19
C LYS A 363 -1.54 6.14 -26.78
N LEU A 364 -1.87 7.39 -26.39
CA LEU A 364 -0.90 8.37 -25.90
C LEU A 364 -0.55 8.26 -24.40
N GLU A 365 -1.44 7.78 -23.54
CA GLU A 365 -1.17 7.47 -22.13
C GLU A 365 -0.20 6.30 -22.03
N LYS A 366 -0.36 5.28 -22.89
CA LYS A 366 0.65 4.24 -23.14
C LYS A 366 1.99 4.80 -23.64
N SER A 367 2.02 5.97 -24.28
CA SER A 367 3.26 6.67 -24.65
C SER A 367 3.74 7.69 -23.61
N THR A 368 2.96 7.98 -22.55
CA THR A 368 3.27 9.01 -21.53
C THR A 368 3.71 8.38 -20.20
N THR A 369 3.20 7.21 -19.82
CA THR A 369 3.85 6.35 -18.80
C THR A 369 4.93 5.53 -19.48
N SER A 370 6.05 6.17 -19.74
CA SER A 370 7.22 5.49 -20.28
C SER A 370 7.91 4.74 -19.14
N ILE A 371 8.37 3.53 -19.43
CA ILE A 371 9.31 2.81 -18.56
C ILE A 371 10.74 3.38 -18.71
N GLN A 372 10.95 4.30 -19.67
CA GLN A 372 12.25 4.89 -20.00
C GLN A 372 12.88 5.70 -18.85
N PRO A 373 12.16 6.57 -18.10
CA PRO A 373 12.74 7.26 -16.95
C PRO A 373 13.30 6.28 -15.92
N THR A 374 12.57 5.18 -15.65
CA THR A 374 13.06 4.14 -14.74
C THR A 374 14.29 3.42 -15.29
N ILE A 375 14.36 3.16 -16.61
CA ILE A 375 15.56 2.60 -17.25
C ILE A 375 16.74 3.56 -17.09
N ASP A 376 16.54 4.85 -17.38
CA ASP A 376 17.58 5.86 -17.34
C ASP A 376 18.10 6.05 -15.91
N ASP A 377 17.20 6.06 -14.93
CA ASP A 377 17.53 6.17 -13.50
C ASP A 377 18.29 4.93 -12.98
N ILE A 378 17.86 3.71 -13.33
CA ILE A 378 18.57 2.49 -12.95
C ILE A 378 19.95 2.44 -13.61
N ASN A 379 20.03 2.72 -14.92
CA ASN A 379 21.31 2.75 -15.64
C ASN A 379 22.25 3.84 -15.12
N GLY A 380 21.70 5.00 -14.73
CA GLY A 380 22.43 6.08 -14.07
C GLY A 380 23.06 5.62 -12.76
N LEU A 381 22.29 4.93 -11.91
CA LEU A 381 22.82 4.35 -10.66
C LEU A 381 23.89 3.30 -10.94
N LEU A 382 23.63 2.34 -11.83
CA LEU A 382 24.60 1.31 -12.22
C LEU A 382 25.93 1.93 -12.66
N LYS A 383 25.88 2.92 -13.55
CA LYS A 383 27.07 3.64 -14.03
C LYS A 383 27.78 4.41 -12.92
N SER A 384 27.04 5.08 -12.03
CA SER A 384 27.61 5.86 -10.93
C SER A 384 28.38 4.99 -9.93
N PHE A 385 28.03 3.71 -9.83
CA PHE A 385 28.67 2.74 -8.95
C PHE A 385 29.63 1.78 -9.69
N GLY A 386 29.97 2.06 -10.95
CA GLY A 386 30.98 1.30 -11.70
C GLY A 386 30.46 0.01 -12.37
N PHE A 387 29.16 -0.28 -12.31
CA PHE A 387 28.55 -1.39 -13.03
C PHE A 387 28.35 -1.01 -14.51
N ILE A 388 29.40 -1.20 -15.31
CA ILE A 388 29.40 -0.90 -16.76
C ILE A 388 29.18 -2.12 -17.64
N GLY A 389 29.30 -3.34 -17.10
CA GLY A 389 29.23 -4.60 -17.86
C GLY A 389 27.85 -4.92 -18.45
N PHE A 390 26.79 -4.33 -17.90
CA PHE A 390 25.41 -4.54 -18.32
C PHE A 390 24.56 -3.27 -18.15
N SER A 391 23.41 -3.23 -18.81
CA SER A 391 22.42 -2.14 -18.72
C SER A 391 21.00 -2.66 -18.90
N LEU A 392 20.01 -1.94 -18.38
CA LEU A 392 18.61 -2.17 -18.66
C LEU A 392 18.23 -1.51 -19.99
N SER A 393 17.39 -2.18 -20.77
CA SER A 393 16.77 -1.68 -21.99
C SER A 393 15.31 -2.09 -22.04
N LYS A 394 14.52 -1.44 -22.90
CA LYS A 394 13.14 -1.87 -23.20
C LYS A 394 13.14 -3.25 -23.87
N SER A 395 12.28 -4.16 -23.40
CA SER A 395 12.01 -5.46 -24.06
C SER A 395 11.14 -5.27 -25.32
N GLU A 396 11.15 -6.25 -26.21
CA GLU A 396 10.18 -6.39 -27.31
C GLU A 396 8.74 -6.50 -26.80
N LYS A 397 8.55 -7.04 -25.59
CA LYS A 397 7.26 -7.10 -24.91
C LYS A 397 6.94 -5.75 -24.26
N GLU A 398 5.80 -5.17 -24.66
CA GLU A 398 5.38 -3.85 -24.17
C GLU A 398 5.25 -3.84 -22.63
N GLY A 399 5.93 -2.89 -22.00
CA GLY A 399 5.95 -2.74 -20.53
C GLY A 399 6.85 -3.73 -19.80
N PHE A 400 7.90 -4.26 -20.46
CA PHE A 400 8.94 -5.08 -19.83
C PHE A 400 10.34 -4.53 -20.13
N TYR A 401 11.31 -4.87 -19.27
CA TYR A 401 12.72 -4.59 -19.40
C TYR A 401 13.48 -5.85 -19.84
N LYS A 402 14.57 -5.67 -20.58
CA LYS A 402 15.61 -6.67 -20.85
C LYS A 402 16.95 -6.17 -20.36
N ILE A 403 17.83 -7.09 -20.00
CA ILE A 403 19.21 -6.77 -19.57
C ILE A 403 20.15 -7.08 -20.73
N LEU A 404 20.94 -6.08 -21.13
CA LEU A 404 21.90 -6.18 -22.22
C LEU A 404 23.33 -6.06 -21.69
N LEU A 405 24.24 -6.86 -22.24
CA LEU A 405 25.69 -6.67 -22.10
C LEU A 405 26.17 -5.48 -22.94
N ILE A 406 27.41 -5.03 -22.69
CA ILE A 406 28.08 -3.98 -23.47
C ILE A 406 28.04 -4.25 -24.99
N ASP A 407 28.12 -5.51 -25.41
CA ASP A 407 28.11 -5.91 -26.83
C ASP A 407 26.69 -6.01 -27.43
N GLY A 408 25.66 -5.67 -26.65
CA GLY A 408 24.25 -5.69 -27.06
C GLY A 408 23.60 -7.07 -27.01
N LYS A 409 24.31 -8.12 -26.56
CA LYS A 409 23.73 -9.45 -26.38
C LYS A 409 22.97 -9.55 -25.06
N ASP A 410 22.08 -10.54 -24.99
CA ASP A 410 21.33 -10.87 -23.78
C ASP A 410 22.28 -11.34 -22.66
N ALA A 411 22.17 -10.75 -21.47
CA ALA A 411 23.02 -11.05 -20.33
C ALA A 411 22.67 -12.37 -19.60
N LYS A 412 21.73 -13.17 -20.14
CA LYS A 412 21.20 -14.43 -19.56
C LYS A 412 22.20 -15.31 -18.83
N GLU A 413 23.32 -15.60 -19.44
CA GLU A 413 24.26 -16.60 -18.95
C GLU A 413 25.50 -16.01 -18.28
N THR A 414 25.59 -14.68 -18.17
CA THR A 414 26.82 -13.98 -17.77
C THR A 414 26.71 -13.23 -16.45
N LEU A 415 25.49 -12.96 -15.95
CA LEU A 415 25.30 -12.33 -14.65
C LEU A 415 25.61 -13.30 -13.50
N SER A 416 26.46 -12.85 -12.58
CA SER A 416 26.68 -13.50 -11.29
C SER A 416 25.43 -13.41 -10.41
N GLU A 417 25.32 -14.30 -9.43
CA GLU A 417 24.24 -14.27 -8.42
C GLU A 417 24.19 -12.93 -7.65
N GLY A 418 25.35 -12.29 -7.44
CA GLY A 418 25.44 -10.95 -6.85
C GLY A 418 24.80 -9.88 -7.72
N GLU A 419 25.09 -9.87 -9.02
CA GLU A 419 24.53 -8.91 -9.97
C GLU A 419 23.03 -9.10 -10.17
N LYS A 420 22.56 -10.37 -10.26
CA LYS A 420 21.11 -10.66 -10.33
C LYS A 420 20.38 -10.11 -9.10
N SER A 421 20.90 -10.38 -7.91
CA SER A 421 20.32 -9.87 -6.66
C SER A 421 20.32 -8.34 -6.65
N PHE A 422 21.41 -7.70 -7.08
CA PHE A 422 21.50 -6.24 -7.10
C PHE A 422 20.54 -5.59 -8.10
N ILE A 423 20.43 -6.10 -9.34
CA ILE A 423 19.47 -5.61 -10.33
C ILE A 423 18.04 -5.79 -9.84
N THR A 424 17.73 -6.95 -9.23
CA THR A 424 16.41 -7.22 -8.66
C THR A 424 16.10 -6.24 -7.52
N PHE A 425 17.10 -5.93 -6.69
CA PHE A 425 16.96 -4.94 -5.63
C PHE A 425 16.68 -3.54 -6.20
N LEU A 426 17.43 -3.09 -7.22
CA LEU A 426 17.17 -1.80 -7.88
C LEU A 426 15.77 -1.77 -8.48
N TYR A 427 15.36 -2.84 -9.15
CA TYR A 427 14.01 -2.99 -9.67
C TYR A 427 12.95 -2.86 -8.55
N PHE A 428 13.12 -3.59 -7.44
CA PHE A 428 12.24 -3.49 -6.28
C PHE A 428 12.23 -2.08 -5.68
N TYR A 429 13.38 -1.42 -5.61
CA TYR A 429 13.51 -0.06 -5.11
C TYR A 429 12.72 0.95 -5.96
N TYR A 430 12.79 0.86 -7.29
CA TYR A 430 11.97 1.71 -8.16
C TYR A 430 10.49 1.33 -8.10
N LEU A 431 10.18 0.04 -7.89
CA LEU A 431 8.80 -0.41 -7.67
C LEU A 431 8.17 0.20 -6.41
N LEU A 432 8.97 0.53 -5.39
CA LEU A 432 8.51 1.28 -4.22
C LEU A 432 8.19 2.73 -4.54
N LYS A 433 8.89 3.34 -5.50
CA LYS A 433 8.71 4.74 -5.92
C LYS A 433 7.65 4.92 -7.01
N GLY A 434 7.34 3.87 -7.77
CA GLY A 434 6.38 3.88 -8.87
C GLY A 434 5.15 2.98 -8.63
N SER A 435 4.43 2.74 -9.72
CA SER A 435 3.32 1.80 -9.83
C SER A 435 3.62 0.71 -10.86
N GLU A 436 3.10 -0.49 -10.64
CA GLU A 436 3.14 -1.57 -11.65
C GLU A 436 2.16 -1.35 -12.81
N SER A 437 1.21 -0.43 -12.64
CA SER A 437 0.19 -0.08 -13.62
C SER A 437 0.46 1.29 -14.22
N ALA A 438 0.10 1.45 -15.49
CA ALA A 438 0.12 2.72 -16.20
C ALA A 438 -0.82 3.79 -15.58
N SER A 439 -1.65 3.43 -14.59
CA SER A 439 -2.51 4.37 -13.87
C SER A 439 -1.78 5.23 -12.85
N GLY A 440 -0.51 4.95 -12.52
CA GLY A 440 0.28 5.76 -11.59
C GLY A 440 -0.09 5.64 -10.10
N MET A 441 -1.26 5.07 -9.76
CA MET A 441 -1.78 5.10 -8.40
C MET A 441 -0.94 4.26 -7.43
N THR A 442 -0.37 4.89 -6.40
CA THR A 442 0.35 4.22 -5.31
C THR A 442 -0.50 4.21 -4.04
N THR A 443 -0.65 3.05 -3.39
CA THR A 443 -1.35 2.92 -2.09
C THR A 443 -0.37 2.87 -0.92
N ASP A 444 -0.86 3.21 0.27
CA ASP A 444 -0.12 3.07 1.52
C ASP A 444 0.29 1.61 1.75
N ARG A 445 1.56 1.38 2.05
CA ARG A 445 2.15 0.03 2.06
C ARG A 445 3.17 -0.20 3.16
N ILE A 446 3.41 -1.48 3.45
CA ILE A 446 4.48 -1.99 4.31
C ILE A 446 5.54 -2.63 3.42
N VAL A 447 6.80 -2.39 3.75
CA VAL A 447 7.94 -2.92 3.00
C VAL A 447 8.76 -3.85 3.87
N VAL A 448 9.19 -4.97 3.30
CA VAL A 448 10.08 -5.92 3.96
C VAL A 448 11.31 -6.13 3.08
N PHE A 449 12.50 -5.98 3.66
CA PHE A 449 13.77 -6.37 3.06
C PHE A 449 14.31 -7.57 3.82
N ASP A 450 14.32 -8.75 3.20
CA ASP A 450 14.85 -9.98 3.76
C ASP A 450 16.16 -10.37 3.07
N ASP A 451 17.25 -10.21 3.82
CA ASP A 451 18.63 -10.42 3.36
C ASP A 451 18.91 -9.76 1.98
N PRO A 452 18.76 -8.41 1.88
CA PRO A 452 18.86 -7.69 0.60
C PRO A 452 20.26 -7.65 -0.01
N VAL A 453 21.28 -8.14 0.72
CA VAL A 453 22.68 -8.19 0.29
C VAL A 453 23.21 -9.61 0.44
N SER A 454 23.92 -10.11 -0.57
CA SER A 454 24.71 -11.33 -0.45
C SER A 454 26.05 -11.02 0.22
N SER A 455 26.61 -11.99 0.95
CA SER A 455 27.69 -11.79 1.93
C SER A 455 29.07 -11.45 1.36
N LEU A 456 29.22 -11.16 0.06
CA LEU A 456 30.52 -11.17 -0.62
C LEU A 456 30.94 -9.84 -1.28
N ASP A 457 30.03 -8.86 -1.43
CA ASP A 457 30.38 -7.59 -2.10
C ASP A 457 30.16 -6.38 -1.16
N SER A 458 31.26 -5.74 -0.77
CA SER A 458 31.25 -4.56 0.12
C SER A 458 30.63 -3.35 -0.55
N ASP A 459 30.80 -3.17 -1.87
CA ASP A 459 30.34 -1.99 -2.58
C ASP A 459 28.82 -2.03 -2.73
N ILE A 460 28.27 -3.20 -3.12
CA ILE A 460 26.82 -3.44 -3.15
C ILE A 460 26.20 -3.20 -1.78
N LEU A 461 26.87 -3.63 -0.69
CA LEU A 461 26.38 -3.43 0.67
C LEU A 461 26.17 -1.95 0.99
N PHE A 462 27.13 -1.09 0.67
CA PHE A 462 27.02 0.35 0.91
C PHE A 462 25.91 0.99 0.08
N ILE A 463 25.79 0.61 -1.20
CA ILE A 463 24.77 1.15 -2.10
C ILE A 463 23.36 0.79 -1.62
N VAL A 464 23.13 -0.50 -1.37
CA VAL A 464 21.84 -1.01 -0.87
C VAL A 464 21.49 -0.36 0.47
N SER A 465 22.47 -0.23 1.37
CA SER A 465 22.28 0.44 2.65
C SER A 465 21.88 1.91 2.48
N GLY A 466 22.56 2.65 1.60
CA GLY A 466 22.25 4.05 1.31
C GLY A 466 20.85 4.24 0.75
N LEU A 467 20.44 3.39 -0.20
CA LEU A 467 19.11 3.43 -0.81
C LEU A 467 18.00 3.15 0.22
N ILE A 468 18.16 2.12 1.07
CA ILE A 468 17.20 1.80 2.13
C ILE A 468 17.16 2.90 3.21
N LYS A 469 18.30 3.50 3.58
CA LYS A 469 18.35 4.64 4.50
C LYS A 469 17.56 5.85 3.97
N GLY A 470 17.60 6.12 2.67
CA GLY A 470 16.74 7.12 2.05
C GLY A 470 15.26 6.87 2.30
N LEU A 471 14.82 5.60 2.22
CA LEU A 471 13.44 5.22 2.54
C LEU A 471 13.13 5.39 4.03
N PHE A 472 14.08 5.15 4.92
CA PHE A 472 13.89 5.39 6.36
C PHE A 472 13.63 6.87 6.65
N ASP A 473 14.37 7.76 5.99
CA ASP A 473 14.20 9.20 6.17
C ASP A 473 12.84 9.67 5.66
N ASP A 474 12.36 9.12 4.54
CA ASP A 474 11.01 9.38 4.05
C ASP A 474 9.96 8.91 5.06
N VAL A 475 10.08 7.69 5.60
CA VAL A 475 9.16 7.16 6.64
C VAL A 475 9.19 8.00 7.92
N ARG A 476 10.38 8.43 8.37
CA ARG A 476 10.54 9.30 9.55
C ARG A 476 9.88 10.66 9.34
N LYS A 477 9.98 11.22 8.14
CA LYS A 477 9.36 12.49 7.74
C LYS A 477 7.88 12.35 7.35
N ASN A 478 7.31 11.13 7.42
CA ASN A 478 5.98 10.79 6.91
C ASN A 478 5.77 11.18 5.43
N LYS A 479 6.82 11.12 4.63
CA LYS A 479 6.80 11.41 3.20
C LYS A 479 6.53 10.12 2.42
N GLY A 480 5.59 10.18 1.46
CA GLY A 480 5.24 9.07 0.60
C GLY A 480 4.35 8.00 1.26
N ASN A 481 4.29 6.84 0.62
CA ASN A 481 3.26 5.84 0.86
C ASN A 481 3.76 4.66 1.71
N ILE A 482 5.07 4.60 2.02
CA ILE A 482 5.61 3.58 2.90
C ILE A 482 5.31 3.98 4.34
N LYS A 483 4.58 3.14 5.08
CA LYS A 483 4.20 3.41 6.48
C LYS A 483 5.01 2.62 7.50
N GLN A 484 5.64 1.53 7.08
CA GLN A 484 6.43 0.66 7.95
C GLN A 484 7.45 -0.12 7.14
N ILE A 485 8.65 -0.31 7.68
CA ILE A 485 9.73 -1.07 7.06
C ILE A 485 10.25 -2.13 8.03
N PHE A 486 10.46 -3.34 7.52
CA PHE A 486 11.14 -4.43 8.19
C PHE A 486 12.45 -4.72 7.46
N VAL A 487 13.55 -4.82 8.20
CA VAL A 487 14.84 -5.27 7.68
C VAL A 487 15.25 -6.52 8.43
N LEU A 488 15.26 -7.65 7.74
CA LEU A 488 15.69 -8.93 8.24
C LEU A 488 17.07 -9.23 7.66
N THR A 489 18.04 -9.56 8.51
CA THR A 489 19.35 -9.93 7.99
C THR A 489 20.16 -10.87 8.89
N HIS A 490 21.06 -11.64 8.28
CA HIS A 490 22.14 -12.34 8.96
C HIS A 490 23.51 -11.64 8.83
N ASN A 491 23.63 -10.60 8.01
CA ASN A 491 24.89 -9.91 7.78
C ASN A 491 25.12 -8.83 8.86
N VAL A 492 26.14 -9.03 9.69
CA VAL A 492 26.52 -8.13 10.80
C VAL A 492 26.85 -6.72 10.31
N TYR A 493 27.63 -6.60 9.23
CA TYR A 493 28.06 -5.32 8.69
C TYR A 493 26.88 -4.55 8.09
N PHE A 494 26.03 -5.22 7.31
CA PHE A 494 24.81 -4.62 6.77
C PHE A 494 23.87 -4.19 7.89
N HIS A 495 23.66 -5.03 8.91
CA HIS A 495 22.83 -4.68 10.06
C HIS A 495 23.37 -3.44 10.79
N LYS A 496 24.68 -3.37 11.03
CA LYS A 496 25.32 -2.22 11.69
C LYS A 496 25.18 -0.95 10.84
N GLU A 497 25.46 -1.06 9.54
CA GLU A 497 25.36 0.06 8.62
C GLU A 497 23.93 0.57 8.53
N ILE A 498 22.95 -0.31 8.25
CA ILE A 498 21.56 0.08 8.04
C ILE A 498 20.90 0.61 9.33
N SER A 499 21.25 0.03 10.47
CA SER A 499 20.72 0.50 11.74
C SER A 499 21.45 1.74 12.25
N PHE A 500 22.64 2.10 11.79
CA PHE A 500 23.39 3.25 12.33
C PHE A 500 22.59 4.56 12.27
N ASN A 501 22.55 5.30 13.39
CA ASN A 501 21.93 6.61 13.49
C ASN A 501 22.69 7.46 14.52
N GLN A 502 23.19 8.63 14.10
CA GLN A 502 23.98 9.54 14.94
C GLN A 502 23.21 10.08 16.16
N LYS A 503 21.87 10.13 16.09
CA LYS A 503 21.03 10.61 17.18
C LYS A 503 20.78 9.53 18.25
N ARG A 504 21.20 8.30 18.00
CA ARG A 504 20.97 7.17 18.90
C ARG A 504 22.02 7.13 20.01
N SER A 505 21.58 6.93 21.24
CA SER A 505 22.43 6.51 22.36
C SER A 505 22.50 4.97 22.41
N ASP A 506 22.69 4.37 23.59
CA ASP A 506 22.63 2.90 23.74
C ASP A 506 21.19 2.34 23.62
N LYS A 507 20.16 3.21 23.61
CA LYS A 507 18.74 2.82 23.49
C LYS A 507 18.18 3.10 22.09
N ALA A 508 17.21 2.28 21.69
CA ALA A 508 16.43 2.43 20.48
C ALA A 508 15.61 3.74 20.50
N LEU A 509 15.48 4.37 19.34
CA LEU A 509 14.56 5.48 19.15
C LEU A 509 13.09 5.00 19.20
N ASN A 510 12.16 5.92 19.47
CA ASN A 510 10.74 5.57 19.62
C ASN A 510 10.12 4.97 18.34
N GLU A 511 10.64 5.35 17.17
CA GLU A 511 10.17 4.88 15.88
C GLU A 511 10.78 3.55 15.42
N GLU A 512 11.69 2.95 16.19
CA GLU A 512 12.40 1.73 15.78
C GLU A 512 12.35 0.61 16.83
N THR A 513 12.59 -0.63 16.39
CA THR A 513 12.76 -1.77 17.30
C THR A 513 13.89 -2.68 16.84
N PHE A 514 14.53 -3.35 17.81
CA PHE A 514 15.59 -4.33 17.58
C PHE A 514 15.18 -5.70 18.09
N TRP A 515 15.35 -6.70 17.24
CA TRP A 515 14.99 -8.08 17.52
C TRP A 515 16.11 -9.01 17.10
N THR A 516 16.28 -10.10 17.84
CA THR A 516 17.06 -11.26 17.40
C THR A 516 16.19 -12.49 17.31
N VAL A 517 16.37 -13.29 16.26
CA VAL A 517 15.76 -14.61 16.10
C VAL A 517 16.84 -15.67 16.29
N ARG A 518 16.65 -16.56 17.26
CA ARG A 518 17.61 -17.64 17.59
C ARG A 518 16.91 -18.98 17.61
N LYS A 519 17.62 -20.04 17.24
CA LYS A 519 17.11 -21.42 17.34
C LYS A 519 17.51 -22.01 18.69
N CYS A 520 16.54 -22.32 19.54
CA CYS A 520 16.70 -22.95 20.84
C CYS A 520 15.96 -24.30 20.81
N ASN A 521 16.67 -25.40 21.03
CA ASN A 521 16.07 -26.76 21.04
C ASN A 521 15.22 -27.05 19.79
N GLN A 522 15.78 -26.78 18.60
CA GLN A 522 15.14 -26.91 17.28
C GLN A 522 14.04 -25.87 16.94
N PHE A 523 13.55 -25.11 17.91
CA PHE A 523 12.52 -24.09 17.69
C PHE A 523 13.10 -22.67 17.68
N SER A 524 12.56 -21.81 16.83
CA SER A 524 12.98 -20.41 16.70
C SER A 524 12.27 -19.59 17.77
N LYS A 525 13.00 -18.67 18.39
CA LYS A 525 12.48 -17.76 19.44
C LYS A 525 12.84 -16.32 19.15
N PHE A 526 11.92 -15.41 19.47
CA PHE A 526 12.16 -13.98 19.37
C PHE A 526 12.69 -13.41 20.68
N GLN A 527 13.66 -12.51 20.57
CA GLN A 527 14.14 -11.71 21.68
C GLN A 527 14.15 -10.24 21.26
N LYS A 528 13.40 -9.42 21.98
CA LYS A 528 13.42 -7.95 21.85
C LYS A 528 14.61 -7.38 22.62
N HIS A 529 15.22 -6.32 22.07
CA HIS A 529 16.31 -5.60 22.71
C HIS A 529 15.97 -4.12 22.85
N GLU A 530 16.45 -3.49 23.93
CA GLU A 530 16.27 -2.06 24.20
C GLU A 530 17.08 -1.16 23.27
N GLY A 531 18.10 -1.72 22.61
CA GLY A 531 18.97 -1.04 21.65
C GLY A 531 19.54 -2.04 20.64
N ASN A 532 20.45 -1.62 19.78
CA ASN A 532 21.07 -2.53 18.80
C ASN A 532 21.99 -3.55 19.51
N PRO A 533 21.64 -4.85 19.53
CA PRO A 533 22.44 -5.86 20.25
C PRO A 533 23.62 -6.38 19.43
N ILE A 534 23.69 -6.04 18.14
CA ILE A 534 24.64 -6.62 17.21
C ILE A 534 25.96 -5.86 17.30
N LYS A 535 27.04 -6.61 17.54
CA LYS A 535 28.41 -6.08 17.64
C LYS A 535 29.27 -6.74 16.58
N THR A 536 30.22 -6.00 16.02
CA THR A 536 31.21 -6.58 15.10
C THR A 536 32.19 -7.47 15.88
N SER A 537 32.88 -8.38 15.20
CA SER A 537 33.92 -9.21 15.82
C SER A 537 34.99 -8.36 16.52
N TYR A 538 35.33 -7.20 15.95
CA TYR A 538 36.28 -6.26 16.56
C TYR A 538 35.73 -5.63 17.85
N GLU A 539 34.47 -5.20 17.86
CA GLU A 539 33.80 -4.66 19.06
C GLU A 539 33.67 -5.71 20.17
N MET A 540 33.48 -6.99 19.80
CA MET A 540 33.45 -8.11 20.74
C MET A 540 34.81 -8.34 21.41
N LEU A 541 35.92 -8.26 20.66
CA LEU A 541 37.26 -8.34 21.23
C LEU A 541 37.46 -7.25 22.29
N TRP A 542 37.10 -6.01 21.99
CA TRP A 542 37.18 -4.92 22.96
C TRP A 542 36.23 -5.08 24.15
N ALA A 543 35.07 -5.72 23.96
CA ALA A 543 34.17 -6.04 25.07
C ALA A 543 34.78 -7.04 26.05
N GLU A 544 35.53 -8.02 25.56
CA GLU A 544 36.28 -8.96 26.42
C GLU A 544 37.41 -8.25 27.17
N VAL A 545 38.08 -7.29 26.53
CA VAL A 545 39.10 -6.44 27.22
C VAL A 545 38.47 -5.61 28.34
N ARG A 546 37.27 -5.06 28.15
CA ARG A 546 36.55 -4.28 29.18
C ARG A 546 35.97 -5.12 30.32
N ASN A 547 35.81 -6.43 30.13
CA ASN A 547 35.20 -7.30 31.14
C ASN A 547 36.17 -7.52 32.32
N ALA A 548 35.72 -7.21 33.54
CA ALA A 548 36.50 -7.41 34.76
C ALA A 548 36.60 -8.90 35.13
N ASP A 549 35.56 -9.70 34.84
CA ASP A 549 35.50 -11.15 35.09
C ASP A 549 35.96 -11.98 33.88
N ARG A 550 36.91 -11.46 33.11
CA ARG A 550 37.40 -12.08 31.87
C ARG A 550 38.22 -13.36 32.14
N SER A 551 38.23 -14.27 31.16
CA SER A 551 39.09 -15.46 31.22
C SER A 551 40.56 -15.07 30.97
N ASN A 552 41.39 -15.33 31.98
CA ASN A 552 42.83 -15.10 31.94
C ASN A 552 43.54 -15.86 30.81
N LEU A 553 42.97 -16.98 30.34
CA LEU A 553 43.53 -17.77 29.23
C LEU A 553 43.30 -17.17 27.85
N SER A 554 42.21 -16.43 27.62
CA SER A 554 41.83 -15.95 26.28
C SER A 554 42.26 -14.50 26.01
N ILE A 555 42.54 -13.71 27.05
CA ILE A 555 42.78 -12.28 26.91
C ILE A 555 43.98 -11.95 26.00
N GLN A 556 45.06 -12.73 26.06
CA GLN A 556 46.24 -12.50 25.23
C GLN A 556 45.94 -12.62 23.74
N ASN A 557 45.19 -13.66 23.35
CA ASN A 557 44.74 -13.84 21.98
C ASN A 557 43.83 -12.67 21.52
N THR A 558 43.00 -12.17 22.43
CA THR A 558 42.12 -11.03 22.18
C THR A 558 42.90 -9.74 21.96
N LEU A 559 43.87 -9.41 22.82
CA LEU A 559 44.74 -8.25 22.66
C LEU A 559 45.52 -8.32 21.35
N ARG A 560 46.08 -9.50 21.01
CA ARG A 560 46.77 -9.75 19.74
C ARG A 560 45.88 -9.44 18.54
N ARG A 561 44.68 -10.03 18.48
CA ARG A 561 43.74 -9.83 17.37
C ARG A 561 43.32 -8.37 17.20
N ILE A 562 43.23 -7.62 18.31
CA ILE A 562 42.96 -6.18 18.26
C ILE A 562 44.14 -5.42 17.64
N LEU A 563 45.36 -5.69 18.10
CA LEU A 563 46.58 -5.02 17.60
C LEU A 563 46.83 -5.36 16.13
N GLU A 564 46.64 -6.61 15.73
CA GLU A 564 46.77 -7.02 14.33
C GLU A 564 45.75 -6.34 13.43
N ASN A 565 44.48 -6.34 13.83
CA ASN A 565 43.44 -5.72 13.03
C ASN A 565 43.65 -4.20 12.89
N TYR A 566 44.05 -3.54 13.98
CA TYR A 566 44.20 -2.09 13.98
C TYR A 566 45.52 -1.60 13.36
N PHE A 567 46.66 -2.10 13.84
CA PHE A 567 47.97 -1.60 13.41
C PHE A 567 48.46 -2.22 12.11
N LYS A 568 48.25 -3.53 11.91
CA LYS A 568 48.75 -4.23 10.72
C LYS A 568 47.77 -4.11 9.55
N ILE A 569 46.51 -4.50 9.75
CA ILE A 569 45.52 -4.55 8.65
C ILE A 569 45.06 -3.15 8.25
N LEU A 570 44.67 -2.32 9.23
CA LEU A 570 44.14 -0.97 8.93
C LEU A 570 45.22 0.11 8.89
N GLY A 571 46.21 0.05 9.78
CA GLY A 571 47.26 1.07 9.91
C GLY A 571 48.47 0.87 9.02
N ASN A 572 48.71 -0.34 8.50
CA ASN A 572 49.93 -0.73 7.79
C ASN A 572 51.24 -0.35 8.52
N ILE A 573 51.22 -0.41 9.86
CA ILE A 573 52.35 -0.12 10.74
C ILE A 573 53.10 -1.42 11.04
N ASP A 574 54.43 -1.40 10.91
CA ASP A 574 55.27 -2.54 11.24
C ASP A 574 55.28 -2.77 12.76
N ARG A 575 55.29 -4.05 13.15
CA ARG A 575 55.31 -4.47 14.55
C ARG A 575 56.63 -4.10 15.20
N ASP A 576 57.73 -4.18 14.45
CA ASP A 576 59.07 -3.84 14.96
C ASP A 576 59.15 -2.36 15.31
N ASP A 577 58.52 -1.49 14.52
CA ASP A 577 58.41 -0.05 14.81
C ASP A 577 57.66 0.19 16.14
N ILE A 578 56.57 -0.56 16.38
CA ILE A 578 55.80 -0.47 17.63
C ILE A 578 56.63 -0.97 18.81
N CYS A 579 57.31 -2.10 18.67
CA CYS A 579 58.14 -2.68 19.73
C CYS A 579 59.36 -1.81 20.06
N ASN A 580 59.84 -0.98 19.15
CA ASN A 580 60.95 -0.06 19.38
C ASN A 580 60.61 1.12 20.31
N TYR A 581 59.33 1.38 20.58
CA TYR A 581 58.91 2.37 21.60
C TYR A 581 59.07 1.88 23.05
N PHE A 582 59.51 0.64 23.25
CA PHE A 582 59.63 0.02 24.57
C PHE A 582 61.06 -0.45 24.83
N GLU A 583 61.45 -0.47 26.10
CA GLU A 583 62.74 -0.97 26.58
C GLU A 583 62.55 -1.99 27.71
N GLY A 584 63.55 -2.83 27.95
CA GLY A 584 63.56 -3.80 29.05
C GLY A 584 62.35 -4.76 29.05
N LYS A 585 61.71 -4.91 30.22
CA LYS A 585 60.59 -5.85 30.44
C LYS A 585 59.37 -5.52 29.57
N GLU A 586 59.06 -4.24 29.34
CA GLU A 586 57.93 -3.83 28.49
C GLU A 586 58.14 -4.23 27.03
N LYS A 587 59.38 -4.13 26.52
CA LYS A 587 59.72 -4.58 25.15
C LYS A 587 59.49 -6.07 24.97
N MET A 588 59.83 -6.87 25.98
CA MET A 588 59.60 -8.32 25.97
C MET A 588 58.10 -8.65 25.94
N ILE A 589 57.28 -7.95 26.71
CA ILE A 589 55.81 -8.11 26.72
C ILE A 589 55.20 -7.65 25.39
N CYS A 590 55.66 -6.54 24.83
CA CYS A 590 55.21 -6.05 23.54
C CYS A 590 55.55 -7.06 22.43
N ASN A 591 56.77 -7.60 22.43
CA ASN A 591 57.17 -8.65 21.49
C ASN A 591 56.34 -9.92 21.67
N SER A 592 56.03 -10.35 22.89
CA SER A 592 55.23 -11.56 23.11
C SER A 592 53.78 -11.41 22.63
N LEU A 593 53.17 -10.22 22.72
CA LEU A 593 51.86 -9.93 22.12
C LEU A 593 51.84 -10.10 20.59
N TYR A 594 52.96 -9.86 19.91
CA TYR A 594 53.12 -9.97 18.45
C TYR A 594 53.77 -11.29 17.97
N SER A 595 54.53 -11.99 18.81
CA SER A 595 55.38 -13.14 18.44
C SER A 595 54.64 -14.46 18.28
N TRP A 596 53.40 -14.59 18.77
CA TRP A 596 52.59 -15.80 18.62
C TRP A 596 52.02 -15.99 17.21
N VAL A 597 52.77 -15.58 16.18
CA VAL A 597 52.31 -15.46 14.79
C VAL A 597 52.91 -16.53 13.89
N ASN A 598 53.88 -17.30 14.37
CA ASN A 598 54.50 -18.37 13.57
C ASN A 598 53.99 -19.79 13.87
N ASP A 599 53.25 -20.02 14.95
CA ASP A 599 52.64 -21.33 15.22
C ASP A 599 51.11 -21.25 15.16
N GLY A 600 50.55 -21.85 14.12
CA GLY A 600 49.12 -21.99 13.93
C GLY A 600 48.45 -22.66 15.12
N SER A 601 47.15 -22.41 15.30
CA SER A 601 46.28 -22.95 16.35
C SER A 601 46.08 -24.48 16.31
N HIS A 602 46.97 -25.22 15.65
CA HIS A 602 46.97 -26.67 15.51
C HIS A 602 48.39 -27.21 15.71
N PHE A 603 48.88 -27.18 16.94
CA PHE A 603 49.76 -28.25 17.44
C PHE A 603 49.52 -28.36 18.94
N ALA A 604 48.92 -29.47 19.34
CA ALA A 604 49.06 -29.95 20.71
C ALA A 604 50.51 -30.38 20.87
N HIS A 605 51.34 -29.49 21.43
CA HIS A 605 52.52 -29.92 22.14
C HIS A 605 52.28 -29.64 23.63
N ASP A 606 52.22 -30.73 24.38
CA ASP A 606 52.58 -30.78 25.80
C ASP A 606 53.88 -29.99 26.03
N ASP A 607 53.99 -29.41 27.23
CA ASP A 607 55.19 -28.79 27.82
C ASP A 607 55.46 -27.29 27.53
N LEU A 608 54.58 -26.42 28.04
CA LEU A 608 54.91 -25.43 29.09
C LEU A 608 53.64 -24.62 29.42
N TYR A 609 52.86 -25.08 30.38
CA TYR A 609 51.81 -24.25 30.97
C TYR A 609 52.49 -23.25 31.91
N VAL A 610 53.00 -22.14 31.38
CA VAL A 610 53.34 -21.00 32.24
C VAL A 610 52.00 -20.46 32.72
N SER A 611 51.60 -20.84 33.92
CA SER A 611 50.48 -20.22 34.61
C SER A 611 50.80 -18.75 34.77
N ILE A 612 50.22 -17.91 33.91
CA ILE A 612 50.29 -16.46 34.06
C ILE A 612 49.38 -16.14 35.24
N ASP A 613 50.00 -15.63 36.30
CA ASP A 613 49.31 -15.12 37.48
C ASP A 613 48.59 -13.81 37.14
N ASP A 614 47.62 -13.39 37.98
CA ASP A 614 46.88 -12.14 37.76
C ASP A 614 47.81 -10.93 37.60
N SER A 615 48.99 -10.95 38.25
CA SER A 615 50.01 -9.90 38.15
C SER A 615 50.64 -9.77 36.77
N GLY A 616 50.77 -10.88 36.03
CA GLY A 616 51.26 -10.89 34.65
C GLY A 616 50.28 -10.23 33.68
N ILE A 617 48.98 -10.42 33.88
CA ILE A 617 47.92 -9.95 32.96
C ILE A 617 47.75 -8.43 33.03
N ASP A 618 47.85 -7.85 34.23
CA ASP A 618 47.85 -6.39 34.38
C ASP A 618 49.03 -5.76 33.62
N GLY A 619 50.19 -6.42 33.63
CA GLY A 619 51.35 -6.02 32.82
C GLY A 619 51.07 -6.06 31.31
N TYR A 620 50.38 -7.09 30.82
CA TYR A 620 49.97 -7.19 29.41
C TYR A 620 48.99 -6.09 29.00
N LEU A 621 48.02 -5.77 29.85
CA LEU A 621 47.01 -4.74 29.57
C LEU A 621 47.59 -3.33 29.62
N GLU A 622 48.53 -3.08 30.54
CA GLU A 622 49.22 -1.80 30.60
C GLU A 622 50.11 -1.62 29.37
N VAL A 623 50.91 -2.63 28.97
CA VAL A 623 51.69 -2.55 27.73
C VAL A 623 50.77 -2.39 26.51
N PHE A 624 49.65 -3.12 26.45
CA PHE A 624 48.65 -2.93 25.39
C PHE A 624 48.09 -1.50 25.34
N LYS A 625 47.76 -0.89 26.48
CA LYS A 625 47.36 0.53 26.56
C LYS A 625 48.48 1.45 26.08
N GLN A 626 49.71 1.21 26.53
CA GLN A 626 50.88 2.01 26.16
C GLN A 626 51.21 1.91 24.67
N ILE A 627 50.93 0.77 24.01
CA ILE A 627 51.08 0.64 22.55
C ILE A 627 50.27 1.71 21.85
N PHE A 628 48.98 1.90 22.19
CA PHE A 628 48.15 2.96 21.59
C PHE A 628 48.59 4.37 21.98
N ILE A 629 49.15 4.57 23.17
CA ILE A 629 49.60 5.90 23.62
C ILE A 629 50.90 6.30 22.90
N LYS A 630 51.93 5.47 22.96
CA LYS A 630 53.25 5.75 22.38
C LYS A 630 53.23 5.82 20.84
N SER A 631 52.30 5.11 20.20
CA SER A 631 52.05 5.20 18.75
C SER A 631 51.13 6.37 18.33
N GLY A 632 50.67 7.21 19.26
CA GLY A 632 49.83 8.38 18.94
C GLY A 632 48.33 8.10 18.71
N HIS A 633 47.86 6.87 18.95
CA HIS A 633 46.47 6.44 18.75
C HIS A 633 45.63 6.39 20.05
N LYS A 634 45.96 7.22 21.05
CA LYS A 634 45.25 7.28 22.35
C LYS A 634 43.74 7.53 22.21
N ALA A 635 43.32 8.34 21.23
CA ALA A 635 41.91 8.64 21.00
C ALA A 635 41.08 7.39 20.67
N HIS A 636 41.63 6.47 19.87
CA HIS A 636 40.99 5.20 19.54
C HIS A 636 40.86 4.30 20.76
N TYR A 637 41.94 4.14 21.54
CA TYR A 637 41.89 3.37 22.78
C TYR A 637 40.84 3.90 23.76
N LYS A 638 40.77 5.23 23.94
CA LYS A 638 39.76 5.87 24.79
C LYS A 638 38.34 5.60 24.29
N MET A 639 38.11 5.75 22.98
CA MET A 639 36.81 5.46 22.36
C MET A 639 36.39 4.00 22.60
N MET A 640 37.31 3.04 22.46
CA MET A 640 37.00 1.62 22.61
C MET A 640 36.87 1.18 24.07
N MET A 641 37.54 1.84 25.02
CA MET A 641 37.40 1.54 26.45
C MET A 641 36.14 2.16 27.07
N GLY A 642 35.58 3.23 26.49
CA GLY A 642 34.35 3.86 26.97
C GLY A 642 34.45 4.28 28.45
N GLU A 643 33.45 3.92 29.25
CA GLU A 643 33.41 4.21 30.70
C GLU A 643 34.49 3.48 31.51
N SER A 644 35.05 2.39 30.99
CA SER A 644 36.11 1.61 31.65
C SER A 644 37.50 2.25 31.52
N PHE A 645 37.61 3.43 30.91
CA PHE A 645 38.88 4.13 30.75
C PHE A 645 39.30 4.86 32.03
N CYS A 646 40.30 4.32 32.73
CA CYS A 646 40.98 5.03 33.82
C CYS A 646 42.20 5.83 33.30
N GLU A 647 42.19 7.15 33.48
CA GLU A 647 43.40 7.99 33.32
C GLU A 647 44.41 7.62 34.44
N SER A 648 45.68 7.43 34.08
CA SER A 648 46.72 7.18 35.09
C SER A 648 46.97 8.46 35.91
N ILE A 649 47.31 8.29 37.19
CA ILE A 649 47.55 9.38 38.16
C ILE A 649 48.63 10.37 37.66
N GLU A 650 49.58 9.91 36.85
CA GLU A 650 50.61 10.77 36.25
C GLU A 650 50.08 11.70 35.15
N GLN A 651 49.04 11.30 34.41
CA GLN A 651 48.44 12.13 33.35
C GLN A 651 47.48 13.19 33.91
N ILE A 652 46.90 12.96 35.10
CA ILE A 652 46.11 13.97 35.81
C ILE A 652 47.00 15.14 36.26
N LYS A 653 48.25 14.85 36.66
CA LYS A 653 49.24 15.88 37.02
C LYS A 653 49.72 16.72 35.83
N ALA A 654 49.78 16.13 34.62
CA ALA A 654 50.20 16.84 33.40
C ALA A 654 49.14 17.76 32.78
N LYS A 655 47.87 17.68 33.21
CA LYS A 655 46.80 18.61 32.80
C LYS A 655 46.57 19.77 33.78
N GLN A 656 47.28 19.80 34.91
CA GLN A 656 47.19 20.84 35.93
C GLN A 656 48.41 21.79 35.96
N ILE A 657 49.27 21.70 34.94
CA ILE A 657 50.36 22.65 34.63
C ILE A 657 50.08 23.16 33.22
#